data_AF-A0A0A2IMM0-F1
#
_entry.id   AF-A0A0A2IMM0-F1
#
_cell.length_a   1.000
_cell.length_b   1.000
_cell.length_c   1.000
_cell.angle_alpha   90.00
_cell.angle_beta   90.00
_cell.angle_gamma   90.00
#
_symmetry.space_group_name_H-M   'P 1'
#
loop_
_entity.id
_entity.type
_entity.pdbx_description
1 polymer ?
#
loop_
_entity_poly.entity_id
_entity_poly.type
_entity_poly.pdbx_seq_one_letter_code
_entity_poly.pdbx_strand_id
1 'polypeptide(L)'
;MKFATVLGFLTVGAIPLAMALGSNDAAEIASGSMPIYGDDTASVAFRRAMDPSAARSRYTGFNQSTEVLKKGSIRRHGAKALVSDILFERDVPMKLRDGTTIYTDVFRPVGNRPVPAIIAWSPYGKEVGGQWLDDVTDRSGVPLSEVSELQKFEGPDPAYWVAQGYAVLNPDARGAGSSEGNITFWGRQLAEDGYDFVEWTAEQPWCTGKVAMSGNSWLAVSQWFIAAEQPPHLAAIAPWEGLTDMFRDSSNRGGIAAAAFNEEIITTFSGPNWIEDVPRMTVNQQLMNHYWQDKIVRLERIKVPAYIVASYTNAVHTHGSFEAFRRIQSQEKWLRVHNTSEWPDYYENAHVHDLNRFFDHYLKEEKHNGWKQTPSVRLAILDPGHQDELNRPQSEWPVSGLETRSLYLQANGSLNTQAPASAATVGYKVGSTSSNLTWSLRFEEVTELIGYTKLRLWVQADGSDDMELAITLEKTDANGDPYIVTGGSETSDIVSSTGYLRVSARHLDEAQSTPLEPYQTFDREQPLSVNEIVPVEISLWPMGLRFHPGEHLRLTVAANTVVPSDTESGFGVSAVPVPAAGGTFPAASNTTLKVLGGSSELPDNIAAQRVATPTSRNNGTHLFHVGCQYDSYLLVPLNVTS
;
A
#
# COMPACT_ATOMS: atom_id res chain seq x y z
N MET A 1 -36.04 17.39 45.91
CA MET A 1 -37.03 16.97 44.88
C MET A 1 -36.89 17.96 43.73
N LYS A 2 -35.96 17.77 42.80
CA LYS A 2 -35.77 16.78 41.72
C LYS A 2 -36.17 17.41 40.37
N PHE A 3 -35.11 17.82 39.67
CA PHE A 3 -34.99 18.21 38.27
C PHE A 3 -35.54 17.15 37.30
N ALA A 4 -35.93 17.58 36.09
CA ALA A 4 -35.55 16.92 34.83
C ALA A 4 -35.79 17.84 33.62
N THR A 5 -34.69 18.32 33.07
CA THR A 5 -34.49 18.85 31.71
C THR A 5 -34.33 17.68 30.75
N VAL A 6 -34.86 17.75 29.52
CA VAL A 6 -34.25 17.07 28.36
C VAL A 6 -34.39 17.98 27.12
N LEU A 7 -33.26 18.57 26.73
CA LEU A 7 -33.00 19.08 25.39
C LEU A 7 -32.74 17.88 24.47
N GLY A 8 -33.42 17.80 23.32
CA GLY A 8 -33.06 16.88 22.26
C GLY A 8 -31.90 17.44 21.44
N PHE A 9 -30.76 16.74 21.44
CA PHE A 9 -29.70 16.93 20.46
C PHE A 9 -30.04 16.11 19.20
N LEU A 10 -30.19 16.81 18.08
CA LEU A 10 -30.13 16.22 16.74
C LEU A 10 -28.66 15.91 16.44
N THR A 11 -28.29 14.63 16.37
CA THR A 11 -27.01 14.17 15.84
C THR A 11 -26.99 14.34 14.33
N VAL A 12 -26.37 15.42 13.86
CA VAL A 12 -25.93 15.57 12.47
C VAL A 12 -24.48 15.10 12.44
N GLY A 13 -24.18 14.07 11.64
CA GLY A 13 -22.80 13.56 11.48
C GLY A 13 -22.65 12.05 11.25
N ALA A 14 -23.71 11.24 11.41
CA ALA A 14 -23.64 9.81 11.15
C ALA A 14 -24.15 9.45 9.75
N ILE A 15 -23.41 8.59 9.04
CA ILE A 15 -23.91 7.89 7.85
C ILE A 15 -25.16 7.08 8.26
N PRO A 16 -26.34 7.30 7.64
CA PRO A 16 -27.52 6.49 7.95
C PRO A 16 -27.29 5.05 7.51
N LEU A 17 -27.43 4.11 8.45
CA LEU A 17 -27.24 2.67 8.26
C LEU A 17 -28.57 1.93 8.44
N ALA A 18 -28.91 1.04 7.51
CA ALA A 18 -30.03 0.12 7.63
C ALA A 18 -29.51 -1.27 8.05
N MET A 19 -30.06 -1.82 9.13
CA MET A 19 -29.72 -3.17 9.64
C MET A 19 -30.60 -4.24 8.99
N ALA A 20 -29.99 -5.33 8.53
CA ALA A 20 -30.68 -6.59 8.27
C ALA A 20 -30.50 -7.50 9.50
N LEU A 21 -31.50 -7.60 10.37
CA LEU A 21 -31.45 -8.47 11.54
C LEU A 21 -31.81 -9.91 11.13
N GLY A 22 -30.81 -10.75 10.92
CA GLY A 22 -30.95 -12.21 10.89
C GLY A 22 -30.71 -12.79 12.30
N SER A 23 -31.61 -13.63 12.78
CA SER A 23 -31.51 -14.25 14.11
C SER A 23 -30.41 -15.32 14.17
N ASN A 24 -29.28 -15.02 14.82
CA ASN A 24 -28.41 -15.94 15.59
C ASN A 24 -27.06 -15.28 15.91
N ASP A 25 -26.95 -14.34 16.88
CA ASP A 25 -25.65 -13.73 17.27
C ASP A 25 -24.71 -13.42 16.07
N ALA A 26 -25.33 -13.05 14.94
CA ALA A 26 -24.86 -13.30 13.58
C ALA A 26 -24.17 -12.06 13.05
N ALA A 27 -23.07 -12.26 12.30
CA ALA A 27 -22.33 -11.26 11.55
C ALA A 27 -23.06 -9.91 11.39
N GLU A 28 -22.58 -8.89 12.10
CA GLU A 28 -23.19 -7.55 12.06
C GLU A 28 -22.80 -6.81 10.78
N ILE A 29 -23.55 -7.05 9.71
CA ILE A 29 -23.39 -6.35 8.43
C ILE A 29 -24.54 -5.35 8.24
N ALA A 30 -24.19 -4.13 7.87
CA ALA A 30 -25.13 -3.05 7.61
C ALA A 30 -24.91 -2.46 6.22
N SER A 31 -25.97 -1.91 5.63
CA SER A 31 -25.85 -1.10 4.40
C SER A 31 -25.95 0.37 4.77
N GLY A 32 -25.01 1.17 4.27
CA GLY A 32 -24.97 2.61 4.48
C GLY A 32 -24.65 3.36 3.19
N SER A 33 -24.42 4.66 3.29
CA SER A 33 -24.01 5.47 2.16
C SER A 33 -22.83 6.37 2.50
N MET A 34 -21.85 6.45 1.59
CA MET A 34 -20.66 7.29 1.79
C MET A 34 -20.60 8.42 0.76
N PRO A 35 -20.10 9.60 1.13
CA PRO A 35 -19.81 10.65 0.16
C PRO A 35 -18.72 10.18 -0.79
N ILE A 36 -18.93 10.43 -2.09
CA ILE A 36 -17.94 10.17 -3.13
C ILE A 36 -17.68 11.44 -3.95
N TYR A 37 -16.59 11.48 -4.71
CA TYR A 37 -16.36 12.58 -5.66
C TYR A 37 -17.48 12.67 -6.71
N GLY A 38 -17.79 13.89 -7.17
CA GLY A 38 -18.84 14.13 -8.18
C GLY A 38 -20.20 14.58 -7.63
N ASP A 39 -20.24 14.99 -6.35
CA ASP A 39 -21.45 15.43 -5.62
C ASP A 39 -22.53 14.34 -5.42
N ASP A 40 -22.08 13.08 -5.40
CA ASP A 40 -22.90 11.88 -5.21
C ASP A 40 -22.62 11.18 -3.87
N THR A 41 -23.48 10.21 -3.52
CA THR A 41 -23.18 9.21 -2.51
C THR A 41 -23.22 7.80 -3.12
N ALA A 42 -22.36 6.90 -2.63
CA ALA A 42 -22.38 5.49 -3.01
C ALA A 42 -23.03 4.64 -1.92
N SER A 43 -23.73 3.56 -2.28
CA SER A 43 -24.15 2.53 -1.34
C SER A 43 -22.94 1.67 -0.97
N VAL A 44 -22.70 1.48 0.32
CA VAL A 44 -21.51 0.80 0.85
C VAL A 44 -21.93 -0.19 1.94
N ALA A 45 -21.30 -1.36 1.95
CA ALA A 45 -21.44 -2.32 3.05
C ALA A 45 -20.56 -1.89 4.23
N PHE A 46 -21.09 -1.98 5.43
CA PHE A 46 -20.37 -1.76 6.67
C PHE A 46 -20.44 -3.00 7.53
N ARG A 47 -19.43 -3.16 8.38
CA ARG A 47 -19.38 -4.19 9.41
C ARG A 47 -18.90 -3.60 10.73
N ARG A 48 -18.99 -4.35 11.82
CA ARG A 48 -18.43 -3.90 13.12
C ARG A 48 -16.92 -3.88 13.09
N ALA A 49 -16.36 -2.74 13.52
CA ALA A 49 -14.93 -2.64 13.81
C ALA A 49 -14.60 -3.52 15.03
N MET A 50 -13.32 -3.89 15.19
CA MET A 50 -12.90 -4.58 16.41
C MET A 50 -13.12 -3.66 17.62
N ASP A 51 -13.68 -4.20 18.70
CA ASP A 51 -13.81 -3.43 19.94
C ASP A 51 -12.41 -3.05 20.47
N PRO A 52 -12.15 -1.79 20.84
CA PRO A 52 -10.86 -1.37 21.38
C PRO A 52 -10.44 -2.09 22.68
N SER A 53 -11.33 -2.82 23.36
CA SER A 53 -10.96 -3.67 24.50
C SER A 53 -10.45 -5.07 24.11
N ALA A 54 -10.59 -5.46 22.84
CA ALA A 54 -10.08 -6.74 22.35
C ALA A 54 -8.55 -6.77 22.41
N ALA A 55 -7.97 -7.92 22.78
CA ALA A 55 -6.51 -8.06 22.92
C ALA A 55 -5.73 -7.68 21.65
N ARG A 56 -6.21 -8.09 20.46
CA ARG A 56 -5.58 -7.79 19.16
C ARG A 56 -5.55 -6.29 18.81
N SER A 57 -6.45 -5.48 19.39
CA SER A 57 -6.45 -4.03 19.14
C SER A 57 -5.22 -3.32 19.72
N ARG A 58 -4.65 -3.90 20.79
CA ARG A 58 -3.56 -3.32 21.61
C ARG A 58 -3.83 -1.87 22.05
N TYR A 59 -5.09 -1.46 22.14
CA TYR A 59 -5.44 -0.09 22.50
C TYR A 59 -4.93 0.28 23.90
N THR A 60 -4.26 1.43 24.02
CA THR A 60 -3.65 1.89 25.28
C THR A 60 -4.63 2.64 26.18
N GLY A 61 -5.90 2.78 25.75
CA GLY A 61 -6.96 3.51 26.44
C GLY A 61 -7.02 5.00 26.07
N PHE A 62 -8.13 5.66 26.38
CA PHE A 62 -8.22 7.12 26.25
C PHE A 62 -7.64 7.78 27.51
N ASN A 63 -6.73 8.73 27.34
CA ASN A 63 -6.15 9.50 28.44
C ASN A 63 -5.62 10.85 27.96
N GLN A 64 -6.46 11.89 28.04
CA GLN A 64 -6.04 13.25 27.73
C GLN A 64 -5.07 13.79 28.77
N SER A 65 -3.81 13.95 28.38
CA SER A 65 -2.74 14.35 29.30
C SER A 65 -1.62 15.11 28.59
N THR A 66 -0.86 15.87 29.37
CA THR A 66 0.37 16.54 28.91
C THR A 66 1.52 16.17 29.83
N GLU A 67 2.60 15.65 29.28
CA GLU A 67 3.81 15.30 30.04
C GLU A 67 5.09 15.62 29.27
N VAL A 68 6.22 15.71 29.99
CA VAL A 68 7.55 15.84 29.37
C VAL A 68 8.26 14.50 29.47
N LEU A 69 8.42 13.82 28.34
CA LEU A 69 9.24 12.63 28.21
C LEU A 69 10.71 13.05 28.23
N LYS A 70 11.51 12.40 29.07
CA LYS A 70 12.86 12.88 29.39
C LYS A 70 13.92 12.33 28.45
N LYS A 71 14.88 13.17 28.06
CA LYS A 71 16.09 12.72 27.37
C LYS A 71 16.73 11.54 28.11
N GLY A 72 17.14 10.52 27.37
CA GLY A 72 17.75 9.28 27.86
C GLY A 72 16.77 8.26 28.42
N SER A 73 15.46 8.57 28.45
CA SER A 73 14.43 7.57 28.74
C SER A 73 14.13 6.68 27.54
N ILE A 74 13.53 5.53 27.80
CA ILE A 74 13.12 4.52 26.83
C ILE A 74 11.65 4.12 27.09
N ARG A 75 10.97 3.59 26.09
CA ARG A 75 9.62 3.03 26.23
C ARG A 75 9.62 1.52 26.47
N ARG A 76 10.66 0.82 26.02
CA ARG A 76 10.90 -0.62 26.24
C ARG A 76 12.40 -0.86 26.30
N HIS A 77 12.84 -1.85 27.07
CA HIS A 77 14.24 -2.26 27.08
C HIS A 77 14.68 -2.69 25.67
N GLY A 78 15.81 -2.16 25.20
CA GLY A 78 16.33 -2.37 23.85
C GLY A 78 15.83 -1.37 22.80
N ALA A 79 14.78 -0.60 23.09
CA ALA A 79 14.29 0.46 22.21
C ALA A 79 15.22 1.68 22.19
N LYS A 80 15.09 2.51 21.15
CA LYS A 80 15.84 3.76 20.99
C LYS A 80 15.55 4.71 22.16
N ALA A 81 16.61 5.19 22.81
CA ALA A 81 16.50 6.19 23.86
C ALA A 81 16.21 7.57 23.28
N LEU A 82 15.43 8.37 24.00
CA LEU A 82 15.13 9.74 23.59
C LEU A 82 16.41 10.58 23.59
N VAL A 83 16.71 11.25 22.47
CA VAL A 83 17.91 12.10 22.35
C VAL A 83 17.69 13.54 22.84
N SER A 84 16.43 13.94 23.03
CA SER A 84 15.98 15.23 23.60
C SER A 84 14.77 15.04 24.52
N ASP A 85 14.48 16.05 25.35
CA ASP A 85 13.18 16.11 26.03
C ASP A 85 12.07 16.34 24.98
N ILE A 86 10.93 15.67 25.15
CA ILE A 86 9.76 15.76 24.27
C ILE A 86 8.56 16.17 25.11
N LEU A 87 7.85 17.22 24.69
CA LEU A 87 6.52 17.52 25.20
C LEU A 87 5.54 16.62 24.46
N PHE A 88 4.90 15.73 25.21
CA PHE A 88 3.91 14.77 24.73
C PHE A 88 2.53 15.20 25.21
N GLU A 89 1.65 15.52 24.27
CA GLU A 89 0.25 15.81 24.50
C GLU A 89 -0.57 14.68 23.89
N ARG A 90 -1.25 13.93 24.76
CA ARG A 90 -1.99 12.74 24.41
C ARG A 90 -3.48 13.06 24.26
N ASP A 91 -4.13 12.41 23.29
CA ASP A 91 -5.58 12.48 23.08
C ASP A 91 -6.09 13.93 22.91
N VAL A 92 -5.36 14.73 22.12
CA VAL A 92 -5.76 16.10 21.78
C VAL A 92 -6.98 16.06 20.85
N PRO A 93 -8.13 16.64 21.25
CA PRO A 93 -9.33 16.63 20.42
C PRO A 93 -9.23 17.64 19.27
N MET A 94 -9.69 17.23 18.10
CA MET A 94 -9.86 18.06 16.92
C MET A 94 -11.25 17.83 16.35
N LYS A 95 -11.94 18.91 15.95
CA LYS A 95 -13.27 18.82 15.31
C LYS A 95 -13.15 18.95 13.81
N LEU A 96 -13.66 17.96 13.10
CA LEU A 96 -13.80 17.96 11.64
C LEU A 96 -14.95 18.89 11.21
N ARG A 97 -15.01 19.22 9.91
CA ARG A 97 -16.02 20.14 9.34
C ARG A 97 -17.48 19.72 9.60
N ASP A 98 -17.73 18.44 9.79
CA ASP A 98 -19.06 17.88 10.06
C ASP A 98 -19.40 17.79 11.56
N GLY A 99 -18.49 18.25 12.43
CA GLY A 99 -18.63 18.23 13.89
C GLY A 99 -18.09 16.98 14.57
N THR A 100 -17.64 15.97 13.82
CA THR A 100 -17.02 14.75 14.35
C THR A 100 -15.73 15.09 15.08
N THR A 101 -15.57 14.57 16.29
CA THR A 101 -14.35 14.73 17.07
C THR A 101 -13.40 13.56 16.82
N ILE A 102 -12.19 13.86 16.34
CA ILE A 102 -11.08 12.92 16.27
C ILE A 102 -10.01 13.28 17.30
N TYR A 103 -9.16 12.33 17.65
CA TYR A 103 -8.10 12.51 18.65
C TYR A 103 -6.73 12.27 18.05
N THR A 104 -5.74 13.06 18.47
CA THR A 104 -4.36 12.91 18.05
C THR A 104 -3.40 12.97 19.23
N ASP A 105 -2.32 12.21 19.11
CA ASP A 105 -1.14 12.40 19.95
C ASP A 105 -0.20 13.39 19.28
N VAL A 106 0.37 14.32 20.05
CA VAL A 106 1.28 15.37 19.57
C VAL A 106 2.59 15.27 20.34
N PHE A 107 3.68 15.07 19.62
CA PHE A 107 5.04 15.06 20.14
C PHE A 107 5.79 16.27 19.59
N ARG A 108 6.33 17.13 20.45
CA ARG A 108 7.03 18.34 20.00
C ARG A 108 8.14 18.78 20.95
N PRO A 109 9.07 19.66 20.51
CA PRO A 109 10.12 20.16 21.38
C PRO A 109 9.54 20.91 22.58
N VAL A 110 10.20 20.80 23.74
CA VAL A 110 9.86 21.60 24.91
C VAL A 110 10.20 23.07 24.67
N GLY A 111 9.26 23.97 24.96
CA GLY A 111 9.43 25.42 24.83
C GLY A 111 8.35 26.07 23.98
N ASN A 112 8.57 27.34 23.65
CA ASN A 112 7.59 28.21 22.97
C ASN A 112 7.99 28.57 21.52
N ARG A 113 9.09 28.02 21.00
CA ARG A 113 9.50 28.29 19.61
C ARG A 113 8.59 27.48 18.68
N PRO A 114 7.89 28.12 17.72
CA PRO A 114 7.12 27.38 16.73
C PRO A 114 8.01 26.48 15.87
N VAL A 115 7.49 25.30 15.51
CA VAL A 115 8.16 24.31 14.68
C VAL A 115 7.26 23.80 13.55
N PRO A 116 7.82 23.34 12.42
CA PRO A 116 7.05 22.60 11.43
C PRO A 116 6.51 21.28 11.97
N ALA A 117 5.47 20.75 11.34
CA ALA A 117 4.78 19.53 11.78
C ALA A 117 4.82 18.41 10.72
N ILE A 118 4.90 17.17 11.18
CA ILE A 118 4.82 15.95 10.36
C ILE A 118 3.64 15.11 10.84
N ILE A 119 2.71 14.80 9.94
CA ILE A 119 1.51 14.02 10.23
C ILE A 119 1.66 12.58 9.74
N ALA A 120 1.29 11.64 10.60
CA ALA A 120 1.24 10.21 10.34
C ALA A 120 -0.21 9.71 10.28
N TRP A 121 -0.90 9.87 9.14
CA TRP A 121 -2.34 9.66 9.03
C TRP A 121 -2.73 8.21 8.69
N SER A 122 -3.33 7.49 9.65
CA SER A 122 -3.90 6.15 9.44
C SER A 122 -4.87 5.74 10.57
N PRO A 123 -5.71 4.71 10.36
CA PRO A 123 -6.56 4.13 11.40
C PRO A 123 -5.84 3.09 12.28
N TYR A 124 -4.50 3.00 12.22
CA TYR A 124 -3.73 1.92 12.87
C TYR A 124 -3.58 2.04 14.38
N GLY A 125 -4.14 3.08 15.01
CA GLY A 125 -3.82 3.47 16.38
C GLY A 125 -2.72 4.54 16.43
N LYS A 126 -2.78 5.45 17.39
CA LYS A 126 -1.79 6.53 17.58
C LYS A 126 -0.56 6.16 18.40
N GLU A 127 -0.66 5.08 19.18
CA GLU A 127 0.44 4.43 19.90
C GLU A 127 0.66 3.02 19.32
N VAL A 128 0.86 2.00 20.16
CA VAL A 128 0.75 0.59 19.75
C VAL A 128 -0.72 0.34 19.39
N GLY A 129 -0.98 -0.21 18.20
CA GLY A 129 -2.32 -0.54 17.74
C GLY A 129 -2.37 -1.92 17.09
N GLY A 130 -3.40 -2.22 16.28
CA GLY A 130 -3.60 -3.57 15.74
C GLY A 130 -2.57 -4.05 14.72
N GLN A 131 -1.62 -3.19 14.33
CA GLN A 131 -0.43 -3.56 13.56
C GLN A 131 0.81 -2.99 14.23
N TRP A 132 1.90 -3.76 14.25
CA TRP A 132 3.17 -3.36 14.84
C TRP A 132 4.33 -4.14 14.23
N LEU A 133 5.55 -3.60 14.32
CA LEU A 133 6.75 -4.27 13.79
C LEU A 133 6.97 -5.65 14.43
N ASP A 134 6.58 -5.84 15.69
CA ASP A 134 6.68 -7.13 16.38
C ASP A 134 5.75 -8.21 15.80
N ASP A 135 4.76 -7.87 14.98
CA ASP A 135 3.89 -8.84 14.31
C ASP A 135 4.57 -9.51 13.11
N VAL A 136 5.56 -8.85 12.52
CA VAL A 136 6.28 -9.33 11.34
C VAL A 136 7.48 -10.13 11.79
N THR A 137 7.72 -11.29 11.18
CA THR A 137 8.89 -12.13 11.44
C THR A 137 10.18 -11.30 11.43
N ASP A 138 10.99 -11.44 12.48
CA ASP A 138 12.23 -10.68 12.70
C ASP A 138 12.09 -9.14 12.56
N ARG A 139 10.87 -8.61 12.78
CA ARG A 139 10.53 -7.19 12.58
C ARG A 139 10.84 -6.69 11.17
N SER A 140 10.76 -7.58 10.17
CA SER A 140 11.22 -7.35 8.79
C SER A 140 12.71 -6.92 8.69
N GLY A 141 13.50 -7.11 9.75
CA GLY A 141 14.88 -6.63 9.84
C GLY A 141 15.04 -5.26 10.50
N VAL A 142 13.96 -4.60 10.94
CA VAL A 142 14.04 -3.32 11.69
C VAL A 142 14.48 -3.59 13.14
N PRO A 143 15.71 -3.21 13.54
CA PRO A 143 16.16 -3.44 14.90
C PRO A 143 15.33 -2.62 15.89
N LEU A 144 14.98 -3.20 17.04
CA LEU A 144 14.27 -2.47 18.09
C LEU A 144 15.05 -1.21 18.53
N SER A 145 16.37 -1.24 18.49
CA SER A 145 17.24 -0.09 18.82
C SER A 145 17.12 1.09 17.87
N GLU A 146 16.52 0.92 16.68
CA GLU A 146 16.34 1.99 15.71
C GLU A 146 15.02 2.76 15.86
N VAL A 147 14.09 2.24 16.68
CA VAL A 147 12.79 2.86 16.93
C VAL A 147 12.52 3.06 18.43
N SER A 148 11.90 4.18 18.80
CA SER A 148 11.62 4.53 20.21
C SER A 148 10.38 3.88 20.79
N GLU A 149 9.53 3.35 19.91
CA GLU A 149 8.17 2.87 20.18
C GLU A 149 7.14 3.94 20.54
N LEU A 150 7.48 5.21 20.29
CA LEU A 150 6.51 6.31 20.29
C LEU A 150 5.91 6.56 18.91
N GLN A 151 6.50 5.99 17.85
CA GLN A 151 5.95 6.06 16.50
C GLN A 151 4.59 5.36 16.41
N LYS A 152 3.71 5.87 15.55
CA LYS A 152 2.62 5.07 14.99
C LYS A 152 3.26 3.99 14.08
N PHE A 153 2.60 2.83 13.91
CA PHE A 153 3.07 1.85 12.93
C PHE A 153 3.26 2.53 11.57
N GLU A 154 4.39 2.26 10.91
CA GLU A 154 4.81 2.91 9.65
C GLU A 154 5.06 4.43 9.68
N GLY A 155 5.00 5.04 10.87
CA GLY A 155 5.08 6.47 11.05
C GLY A 155 6.47 7.00 11.41
N PRO A 156 6.70 8.31 11.24
CA PRO A 156 7.90 8.99 11.71
C PRO A 156 8.12 8.76 13.22
N ASP A 157 9.35 8.43 13.62
CA ASP A 157 9.71 8.25 15.03
C ASP A 157 9.88 9.60 15.76
N PRO A 158 9.04 9.92 16.77
CA PRO A 158 9.16 11.14 17.55
C PRO A 158 10.54 11.36 18.17
N ALA A 159 11.26 10.30 18.56
CA ALA A 159 12.58 10.43 19.16
C ALA A 159 13.60 11.06 18.21
N TYR A 160 13.51 10.79 16.90
CA TYR A 160 14.36 11.42 15.90
C TYR A 160 13.84 12.81 15.53
N TRP A 161 12.58 12.89 15.09
CA TRP A 161 12.05 14.10 14.44
C TRP A 161 11.90 15.28 15.40
N VAL A 162 11.51 15.03 16.65
CA VAL A 162 11.45 16.10 17.67
C VAL A 162 12.83 16.68 17.94
N ALA A 163 13.86 15.83 17.95
CA ALA A 163 15.25 16.28 18.12
C ALA A 163 15.77 17.10 16.94
N GLN A 164 15.21 16.88 15.74
CA GLN A 164 15.46 17.71 14.56
C GLN A 164 14.64 19.01 14.56
N GLY A 165 13.81 19.27 15.58
CA GLY A 165 13.00 20.48 15.67
C GLY A 165 11.72 20.43 14.84
N TYR A 166 11.10 19.26 14.73
CA TYR A 166 9.75 19.07 14.19
C TYR A 166 8.76 18.67 15.30
N ALA A 167 7.48 18.96 15.08
CA ALA A 167 6.41 18.25 15.77
C ALA A 167 6.02 17.00 14.97
N VAL A 168 5.64 15.92 15.65
CA VAL A 168 5.06 14.71 15.06
C VAL A 168 3.65 14.52 15.60
N LEU A 169 2.68 14.30 14.71
CA LEU A 169 1.29 14.07 15.06
C LEU A 169 0.85 12.69 14.59
N ASN A 170 0.34 11.90 15.54
CA ASN A 170 -0.23 10.59 15.30
C ASN A 170 -1.75 10.66 15.54
N PRO A 171 -2.57 11.03 14.54
CA PRO A 171 -4.02 11.01 14.68
C PRO A 171 -4.56 9.58 14.67
N ASP A 172 -5.55 9.31 15.50
CA ASP A 172 -6.53 8.26 15.23
C ASP A 172 -7.58 8.85 14.29
N ALA A 173 -7.57 8.42 13.02
CA ALA A 173 -8.53 8.86 12.01
C ALA A 173 -9.98 8.59 12.46
N ARG A 174 -10.94 9.18 11.74
CA ARG A 174 -12.39 8.98 12.01
C ARG A 174 -12.72 7.51 12.30
N GLY A 175 -13.44 7.29 13.39
CA GLY A 175 -13.90 5.98 13.85
C GLY A 175 -12.82 5.08 14.45
N ALA A 176 -11.52 5.43 14.37
CA ALA A 176 -10.43 4.62 14.93
C ALA A 176 -10.22 4.93 16.42
N GLY A 177 -9.88 3.90 17.20
CA GLY A 177 -9.58 4.05 18.64
C GLY A 177 -10.76 4.64 19.41
N SER A 178 -10.63 5.88 19.88
CA SER A 178 -11.71 6.63 20.54
C SER A 178 -12.28 7.78 19.70
N SER A 179 -11.83 7.96 18.46
CA SER A 179 -12.38 8.94 17.53
C SER A 179 -13.82 8.59 17.15
N GLU A 180 -14.65 9.63 17.02
CA GLU A 180 -16.06 9.49 16.64
C GLU A 180 -16.22 9.08 15.17
N GLY A 181 -17.42 8.65 14.78
CA GLY A 181 -17.74 8.26 13.41
C GLY A 181 -17.44 6.80 13.07
N ASN A 182 -17.38 6.50 11.78
CA ASN A 182 -17.11 5.17 11.23
C ASN A 182 -15.79 5.19 10.46
N ILE A 183 -15.03 4.09 10.51
CA ILE A 183 -13.79 3.95 9.76
C ILE A 183 -14.12 3.79 8.27
N THR A 184 -13.43 4.55 7.43
CA THR A 184 -13.56 4.52 5.97
C THR A 184 -12.21 4.26 5.29
N PHE A 185 -12.21 3.44 4.26
CA PHE A 185 -11.06 3.18 3.39
C PHE A 185 -10.94 4.24 2.31
N TRP A 186 -9.96 5.13 2.44
CA TRP A 186 -9.55 6.09 1.41
C TRP A 186 -10.72 6.83 0.72
N GLY A 187 -10.46 7.48 -0.41
CA GLY A 187 -11.48 8.23 -1.13
C GLY A 187 -11.84 9.57 -0.49
N ARG A 188 -12.97 10.14 -0.91
CA ARG A 188 -13.34 11.53 -0.59
C ARG A 188 -13.41 11.80 0.92
N GLN A 189 -14.02 10.91 1.70
CA GLN A 189 -14.18 11.12 3.15
C GLN A 189 -12.83 11.28 3.84
N LEU A 190 -11.88 10.36 3.57
CA LEU A 190 -10.54 10.43 4.16
C LEU A 190 -9.78 11.67 3.70
N ALA A 191 -9.93 12.05 2.43
CA ALA A 191 -9.27 13.20 1.84
C ALA A 191 -9.71 14.51 2.52
N GLU A 192 -11.02 14.68 2.72
CA GLU A 192 -11.61 15.85 3.38
C GLU A 192 -11.26 15.92 4.88
N ASP A 193 -11.31 14.78 5.59
CA ASP A 193 -10.94 14.73 7.00
C ASP A 193 -9.45 15.10 7.21
N GLY A 194 -8.58 14.61 6.34
CA GLY A 194 -7.16 14.93 6.39
C GLY A 194 -6.86 16.38 5.97
N TYR A 195 -7.62 16.97 5.04
CA TYR A 195 -7.56 18.40 4.75
C TYR A 195 -7.81 19.21 6.03
N ASP A 196 -8.91 18.92 6.74
CA ASP A 196 -9.26 19.66 7.95
C ASP A 196 -8.18 19.53 9.02
N PHE A 197 -7.59 18.34 9.14
CA PHE A 197 -6.53 18.09 10.11
C PHE A 197 -5.21 18.79 9.78
N VAL A 198 -4.83 18.90 8.51
CA VAL A 198 -3.67 19.68 8.07
C VAL A 198 -3.85 21.16 8.44
N GLU A 199 -5.02 21.73 8.15
CA GLU A 199 -5.30 23.14 8.43
C GLU A 199 -5.37 23.40 9.94
N TRP A 200 -6.03 22.52 10.71
CA TRP A 200 -6.04 22.60 12.16
C TRP A 200 -4.62 22.52 12.76
N THR A 201 -3.76 21.66 12.22
CA THR A 201 -2.36 21.52 12.66
C THR A 201 -1.60 22.83 12.44
N ALA A 202 -1.78 23.44 11.28
CA ALA A 202 -1.12 24.70 10.92
C ALA A 202 -1.54 25.88 11.80
N GLU A 203 -2.77 25.86 12.31
CA GLU A 203 -3.32 26.90 13.21
C GLU A 203 -2.82 26.78 14.66
N GLN A 204 -2.17 25.67 15.03
CA GLN A 204 -1.69 25.50 16.41
C GLN A 204 -0.60 26.54 16.75
N PRO A 205 -0.60 27.12 17.97
CA PRO A 205 0.31 28.21 18.33
C PRO A 205 1.79 27.80 18.36
N TRP A 206 2.07 26.49 18.40
CA TRP A 206 3.41 25.92 18.33
C TRP A 206 3.80 25.52 16.90
N CYS A 207 2.90 25.61 15.90
CA CYS A 207 3.21 25.29 14.52
C CYS A 207 3.73 26.53 13.77
N THR A 208 4.65 26.34 12.82
CA THR A 208 5.10 27.39 11.90
C THR A 208 4.11 27.69 10.78
N GLY A 209 3.02 26.93 10.69
CA GLY A 209 2.14 26.90 9.52
C GLY A 209 2.66 26.04 8.36
N LYS A 210 3.79 25.33 8.54
CA LYS A 210 4.33 24.38 7.55
C LYS A 210 4.09 22.96 8.02
N VAL A 211 3.26 22.23 7.29
CA VAL A 211 2.88 20.86 7.61
C VAL A 211 3.36 19.94 6.49
N ALA A 212 3.92 18.78 6.84
CA ALA A 212 4.14 17.68 5.91
C ALA A 212 3.45 16.42 6.40
N MET A 213 3.41 15.45 5.50
CA MET A 213 2.99 14.10 5.81
C MET A 213 4.12 13.13 5.45
N SER A 214 4.23 12.05 6.22
CA SER A 214 5.24 11.00 6.04
C SER A 214 4.72 9.67 6.56
N GLY A 215 5.09 8.60 5.88
CA GLY A 215 4.84 7.24 6.34
C GLY A 215 4.66 6.27 5.18
N ASN A 216 4.56 4.99 5.56
CA ASN A 216 4.47 3.87 4.63
C ASN A 216 3.02 3.36 4.43
N SER A 217 2.76 2.57 3.39
CA SER A 217 1.48 1.88 3.11
C SER A 217 0.25 2.78 3.25
N TRP A 218 -0.63 2.57 4.24
CA TRP A 218 -1.82 3.43 4.41
C TRP A 218 -1.44 4.89 4.66
N LEU A 219 -0.36 5.14 5.40
CA LEU A 219 0.14 6.50 5.61
C LEU A 219 0.69 7.10 4.31
N ALA A 220 1.12 6.31 3.34
CA ALA A 220 1.48 6.79 2.01
C ALA A 220 0.23 7.01 1.13
N VAL A 221 -0.71 6.07 1.12
CA VAL A 221 -1.97 6.20 0.35
C VAL A 221 -2.78 7.41 0.82
N SER A 222 -2.83 7.67 2.12
CA SER A 222 -3.54 8.82 2.67
C SER A 222 -2.95 10.16 2.20
N GLN A 223 -1.63 10.25 2.02
CA GLN A 223 -0.96 11.43 1.48
C GLN A 223 -1.45 11.78 0.09
N TRP A 224 -1.65 10.77 -0.76
CA TRP A 224 -2.14 10.98 -2.11
C TRP A 224 -3.53 11.60 -2.14
N PHE A 225 -4.47 11.05 -1.36
CA PHE A 225 -5.83 11.58 -1.26
C PHE A 225 -5.86 12.97 -0.63
N ILE A 226 -5.16 13.16 0.49
CA ILE A 226 -5.18 14.44 1.23
C ILE A 226 -4.50 15.55 0.42
N ALA A 227 -3.35 15.28 -0.22
CA ALA A 227 -2.68 16.27 -1.04
C ALA A 227 -3.48 16.66 -2.30
N ALA A 228 -4.35 15.78 -2.80
CA ALA A 228 -5.24 16.08 -3.92
C ALA A 228 -6.34 17.10 -3.55
N GLU A 229 -6.68 17.25 -2.26
CA GLU A 229 -7.54 18.34 -1.76
C GLU A 229 -6.82 19.69 -1.68
N GLN A 230 -5.50 19.72 -1.91
CA GLN A 230 -4.65 20.91 -1.88
C GLN A 230 -4.81 21.75 -0.59
N PRO A 231 -4.59 21.18 0.62
CA PRO A 231 -4.57 21.98 1.84
C PRO A 231 -3.51 23.09 1.74
N PRO A 232 -3.86 24.37 1.93
CA PRO A 232 -2.92 25.48 1.78
C PRO A 232 -1.64 25.37 2.62
N HIS A 233 -1.70 24.75 3.79
CA HIS A 233 -0.55 24.62 4.69
C HIS A 233 0.25 23.32 4.51
N LEU A 234 -0.17 22.43 3.60
CA LEU A 234 0.61 21.25 3.22
C LEU A 234 1.81 21.68 2.38
N ALA A 235 2.99 21.69 2.99
CA ALA A 235 4.23 22.16 2.40
C ALA A 235 4.98 21.07 1.61
N ALA A 236 4.82 19.80 1.97
CA ALA A 236 5.44 18.67 1.28
C ALA A 236 4.78 17.33 1.67
N ILE A 237 4.95 16.31 0.83
CA ILE A 237 4.59 14.91 1.13
C ILE A 237 5.79 13.98 0.92
N ALA A 238 5.88 12.93 1.73
CA ALA A 238 6.87 11.87 1.63
C ALA A 238 6.20 10.47 1.72
N PRO A 239 5.52 10.05 0.65
CA PRO A 239 4.89 8.73 0.58
C PRO A 239 5.94 7.65 0.30
N TRP A 240 6.08 6.75 1.27
CA TRP A 240 6.84 5.52 1.16
C TRP A 240 5.88 4.41 0.72
N GLU A 241 6.00 3.93 -0.51
CA GLU A 241 5.21 2.80 -1.04
C GLU A 241 3.69 2.92 -0.80
N GLY A 242 2.97 3.57 -1.73
CA GLY A 242 1.51 3.73 -1.62
C GLY A 242 0.78 3.50 -2.95
N LEU A 243 -0.20 2.60 -2.94
CA LEU A 243 -1.10 2.36 -4.09
C LEU A 243 -1.92 3.62 -4.44
N THR A 244 -2.46 3.68 -5.67
CA THR A 244 -3.24 4.85 -6.13
C THR A 244 -4.59 4.51 -6.73
N ASP A 245 -4.80 3.26 -7.13
CA ASP A 245 -6.08 2.74 -7.62
C ASP A 245 -6.37 1.45 -6.87
N MET A 246 -7.20 1.52 -5.83
CA MET A 246 -7.49 0.36 -4.99
C MET A 246 -8.06 -0.84 -5.77
N PHE A 247 -8.84 -0.58 -6.83
CA PHE A 247 -9.44 -1.64 -7.64
C PHE A 247 -8.36 -2.34 -8.47
N ARG A 248 -7.49 -1.58 -9.14
CA ARG A 248 -6.47 -2.12 -10.05
C ARG A 248 -5.22 -2.64 -9.34
N ASP A 249 -4.87 -2.06 -8.20
CA ASP A 249 -3.62 -2.34 -7.51
C ASP A 249 -3.76 -3.47 -6.50
N SER A 250 -4.94 -3.63 -5.89
CA SER A 250 -5.15 -4.57 -4.78
C SER A 250 -6.44 -5.40 -4.90
N SER A 251 -7.61 -4.76 -4.84
CA SER A 251 -8.89 -5.46 -4.61
C SER A 251 -9.31 -6.34 -5.77
N ASN A 252 -9.17 -5.86 -7.01
CA ASN A 252 -9.64 -6.54 -8.21
C ASN A 252 -8.59 -6.46 -9.32
N ARG A 253 -7.30 -6.65 -8.98
CA ARG A 253 -6.20 -6.56 -9.94
C ARG A 253 -6.46 -7.49 -11.13
N GLY A 254 -6.42 -6.91 -12.34
CA GLY A 254 -6.76 -7.64 -13.57
C GLY A 254 -8.24 -8.03 -13.70
N GLY A 255 -9.14 -7.51 -12.88
CA GLY A 255 -10.54 -7.92 -12.79
C GLY A 255 -10.79 -9.16 -11.93
N ILE A 256 -9.79 -9.66 -11.20
CA ILE A 256 -9.90 -10.86 -10.34
C ILE A 256 -10.07 -10.42 -8.89
N ALA A 257 -11.17 -10.80 -8.24
CA ALA A 257 -11.45 -10.45 -6.86
C ALA A 257 -10.45 -11.08 -5.88
N ALA A 258 -9.75 -10.25 -5.10
CA ALA A 258 -8.73 -10.64 -4.12
C ALA A 258 -9.05 -10.03 -2.74
N ALA A 259 -9.94 -10.69 -2.00
CA ALA A 259 -10.43 -10.18 -0.72
C ALA A 259 -9.45 -10.41 0.47
N ALA A 260 -8.57 -11.40 0.38
CA ALA A 260 -7.77 -11.89 1.52
C ALA A 260 -6.95 -10.79 2.23
N PHE A 261 -6.16 -10.03 1.49
CA PHE A 261 -5.34 -8.95 2.07
C PHE A 261 -6.22 -7.89 2.75
N ASN A 262 -7.28 -7.44 2.08
CA ASN A 262 -8.20 -6.46 2.65
C ASN A 262 -8.91 -7.00 3.90
N GLU A 263 -9.24 -8.30 3.93
CA GLU A 263 -9.88 -9.00 5.04
C GLU A 263 -8.95 -9.13 6.26
N GLU A 264 -7.67 -9.39 6.03
CA GLU A 264 -6.67 -9.35 7.09
C GLU A 264 -6.55 -7.93 7.67
N ILE A 265 -6.27 -6.93 6.83
CA ILE A 265 -5.99 -5.56 7.25
C ILE A 265 -7.15 -4.95 8.03
N ILE A 266 -8.38 -5.05 7.54
CA ILE A 266 -9.55 -4.48 8.21
C ILE A 266 -9.77 -5.07 9.62
N THR A 267 -9.36 -6.32 9.87
CA THR A 267 -9.48 -6.96 11.20
C THR A 267 -8.44 -6.48 12.20
N THR A 268 -7.47 -5.69 11.76
CA THR A 268 -6.51 -5.03 12.65
C THR A 268 -6.99 -3.67 13.14
N PHE A 269 -8.08 -3.13 12.59
CA PHE A 269 -8.60 -1.82 12.97
C PHE A 269 -9.62 -1.93 14.10
N SER A 270 -9.53 -1.02 15.06
CA SER A 270 -10.43 -0.98 16.19
C SER A 270 -11.11 0.38 16.34
N GLY A 271 -12.34 0.36 16.83
CA GLY A 271 -13.17 1.56 16.92
C GLY A 271 -14.53 1.27 17.57
N PRO A 272 -15.25 2.30 18.04
CA PRO A 272 -16.49 2.10 18.78
C PRO A 272 -17.69 1.75 17.88
N ASN A 273 -17.60 1.95 16.56
CA ASN A 273 -18.74 1.89 15.64
C ASN A 273 -18.51 0.92 14.47
N TRP A 274 -18.74 1.39 13.24
CA TRP A 274 -18.69 0.61 12.02
C TRP A 274 -17.43 0.90 11.23
N ILE A 275 -17.08 -0.03 10.36
CA ILE A 275 -16.02 0.08 9.37
C ILE A 275 -16.57 -0.29 8.00
N GLU A 276 -16.17 0.47 6.98
CA GLU A 276 -16.41 0.16 5.58
C GLU A 276 -15.90 -1.25 5.25
N ASP A 277 -16.79 -2.14 4.81
CA ASP A 277 -16.46 -3.53 4.51
C ASP A 277 -15.99 -3.68 3.06
N VAL A 278 -14.76 -3.24 2.84
CA VAL A 278 -14.06 -3.37 1.56
C VAL A 278 -14.03 -4.80 1.05
N PRO A 279 -13.68 -5.85 1.83
CA PRO A 279 -13.68 -7.22 1.33
C PRO A 279 -15.01 -7.62 0.69
N ARG A 280 -16.14 -7.20 1.28
CA ARG A 280 -17.46 -7.44 0.70
C ARG A 280 -17.72 -6.63 -0.55
N MET A 281 -17.22 -5.39 -0.61
CA MET A 281 -17.27 -4.61 -1.84
C MET A 281 -16.45 -5.28 -2.95
N THR A 282 -15.24 -5.79 -2.66
CA THR A 282 -14.37 -6.52 -3.59
C THR A 282 -15.05 -7.73 -4.23
N VAL A 283 -15.77 -8.53 -3.44
CA VAL A 283 -16.45 -9.74 -3.97
C VAL A 283 -17.77 -9.43 -4.66
N ASN A 284 -18.51 -8.40 -4.23
CA ASN A 284 -19.85 -8.09 -4.75
C ASN A 284 -19.84 -7.09 -5.92
N GLN A 285 -18.81 -6.25 -6.04
CA GLN A 285 -18.71 -5.18 -7.03
C GLN A 285 -17.47 -5.41 -7.91
N GLN A 286 -17.46 -6.48 -8.72
CA GLN A 286 -16.26 -6.88 -9.49
C GLN A 286 -16.02 -6.08 -10.79
N LEU A 287 -16.82 -5.05 -11.06
CA LEU A 287 -16.66 -4.12 -12.18
C LEU A 287 -16.45 -2.71 -11.65
N MET A 288 -15.74 -1.90 -12.42
CA MET A 288 -15.53 -0.48 -12.13
C MET A 288 -16.88 0.24 -12.05
N ASN A 289 -17.12 0.91 -10.93
CA ASN A 289 -18.35 1.67 -10.66
C ASN A 289 -18.01 2.95 -9.88
N HIS A 290 -19.02 3.74 -9.51
CA HIS A 290 -18.81 5.02 -8.84
C HIS A 290 -18.14 4.88 -7.46
N TYR A 291 -18.37 3.75 -6.76
CA TYR A 291 -17.68 3.44 -5.51
C TYR A 291 -16.18 3.23 -5.75
N TRP A 292 -15.80 2.42 -6.73
CA TRP A 292 -14.39 2.19 -7.04
C TRP A 292 -13.70 3.42 -7.61
N GLN A 293 -14.41 4.25 -8.39
CA GLN A 293 -13.89 5.53 -8.87
C GLN A 293 -13.53 6.48 -7.73
N ASP A 294 -14.26 6.46 -6.61
CA ASP A 294 -13.91 7.23 -5.42
C ASP A 294 -12.59 6.76 -4.79
N LYS A 295 -12.25 5.47 -4.94
CA LYS A 295 -11.01 4.86 -4.44
C LYS A 295 -9.83 5.01 -5.39
N ILE A 296 -9.97 5.83 -6.45
CA ILE A 296 -8.89 6.22 -7.35
C ILE A 296 -8.41 7.62 -6.96
N VAL A 297 -7.12 7.78 -6.71
CA VAL A 297 -6.55 9.09 -6.39
C VAL A 297 -6.62 10.02 -7.60
N ARG A 298 -7.04 11.27 -7.36
CA ARG A 298 -6.96 12.39 -8.32
C ARG A 298 -5.54 12.97 -8.40
N LEU A 299 -4.57 12.15 -8.81
CA LEU A 299 -3.13 12.46 -8.79
C LEU A 299 -2.77 13.80 -9.45
N GLU A 300 -3.46 14.16 -10.52
CA GLU A 300 -3.21 15.38 -11.28
C GLU A 300 -3.49 16.67 -10.47
N ARG A 301 -4.17 16.55 -9.33
CA ARG A 301 -4.38 17.69 -8.42
C ARG A 301 -3.20 17.93 -7.49
N ILE A 302 -2.27 17.00 -7.34
CA ILE A 302 -1.18 17.10 -6.38
C ILE A 302 -0.07 17.98 -6.95
N LYS A 303 0.21 19.10 -6.27
CA LYS A 303 1.18 20.13 -6.71
C LYS A 303 2.31 20.38 -5.71
N VAL A 304 2.15 19.94 -4.47
CA VAL A 304 3.14 20.12 -3.40
C VAL A 304 4.42 19.33 -3.72
N PRO A 305 5.58 19.76 -3.23
CA PRO A 305 6.81 18.98 -3.29
C PRO A 305 6.59 17.54 -2.78
N ALA A 306 7.14 16.55 -3.50
CA ALA A 306 6.92 15.14 -3.19
C ALA A 306 8.25 14.35 -3.22
N TYR A 307 8.56 13.65 -2.14
CA TYR A 307 9.64 12.65 -2.12
C TYR A 307 9.04 11.24 -2.05
N ILE A 308 9.00 10.58 -3.20
CA ILE A 308 8.33 9.31 -3.42
C ILE A 308 9.35 8.18 -3.32
N VAL A 309 9.03 7.16 -2.55
CA VAL A 309 9.83 5.94 -2.44
C VAL A 309 9.02 4.75 -2.92
N ALA A 310 9.66 3.87 -3.69
CA ALA A 310 9.06 2.67 -4.25
C ALA A 310 10.05 1.50 -4.19
N SER A 311 9.54 0.29 -4.31
CA SER A 311 10.30 -0.92 -4.64
C SER A 311 9.64 -1.61 -5.83
N TYR A 312 10.33 -2.59 -6.42
CA TYR A 312 9.76 -3.41 -7.50
C TYR A 312 9.00 -4.64 -6.96
N THR A 313 9.23 -4.99 -5.71
CA THR A 313 8.83 -6.29 -5.14
C THR A 313 7.71 -6.16 -4.11
N ASN A 314 7.24 -4.95 -3.80
CA ASN A 314 6.06 -4.77 -2.97
C ASN A 314 4.81 -5.25 -3.74
N ALA A 315 4.04 -6.18 -3.19
CA ALA A 315 2.92 -6.78 -3.90
C ALA A 315 1.66 -5.93 -3.97
N VAL A 316 1.64 -4.80 -3.27
CA VAL A 316 0.46 -3.94 -3.16
C VAL A 316 0.74 -2.57 -3.76
N HIS A 317 1.93 -2.01 -3.52
CA HIS A 317 2.19 -0.59 -3.69
C HIS A 317 3.08 -0.24 -4.88
N THR A 318 3.72 -1.23 -5.52
CA THR A 318 4.67 -1.01 -6.61
C THR A 318 4.06 -0.13 -7.70
N HIS A 319 2.96 -0.56 -8.34
CA HIS A 319 2.38 0.18 -9.46
C HIS A 319 1.94 1.60 -9.08
N GLY A 320 1.18 1.76 -8.00
CA GLY A 320 0.70 3.08 -7.58
C GLY A 320 1.82 4.06 -7.23
N SER A 321 2.94 3.61 -6.66
CA SER A 321 4.07 4.49 -6.33
C SER A 321 4.73 5.06 -7.60
N PHE A 322 4.93 4.23 -8.62
CA PHE A 322 5.44 4.68 -9.92
C PHE A 322 4.43 5.53 -10.69
N GLU A 323 3.14 5.17 -10.66
CA GLU A 323 2.07 5.96 -11.28
C GLU A 323 1.92 7.34 -10.65
N ALA A 324 2.03 7.44 -9.32
CA ALA A 324 2.04 8.72 -8.63
C ALA A 324 3.15 9.62 -9.15
N PHE A 325 4.40 9.13 -9.21
CA PHE A 325 5.51 9.92 -9.72
C PHE A 325 5.24 10.42 -11.15
N ARG A 326 4.65 9.59 -12.02
CA ARG A 326 4.32 9.99 -13.40
C ARG A 326 3.25 11.09 -13.45
N ARG A 327 2.16 10.95 -12.69
CA ARG A 327 0.92 11.72 -12.91
C ARG A 327 0.77 12.96 -12.05
N ILE A 328 1.44 13.06 -10.89
CA ILE A 328 1.36 14.28 -10.08
C ILE A 328 1.91 15.49 -10.84
N GLN A 329 1.28 16.65 -10.63
CA GLN A 329 1.62 17.92 -11.26
C GLN A 329 2.64 18.74 -10.47
N SER A 330 3.23 18.15 -9.42
CA SER A 330 4.34 18.74 -8.68
C SER A 330 5.52 18.99 -9.62
N GLN A 331 6.04 20.22 -9.58
CA GLN A 331 7.27 20.61 -10.28
C GLN A 331 8.53 20.19 -9.51
N GLU A 332 8.35 19.74 -8.27
CA GLU A 332 9.42 19.39 -7.35
C GLU A 332 9.15 17.99 -6.79
N LYS A 333 9.43 16.99 -7.62
CA LYS A 333 9.22 15.58 -7.28
C LYS A 333 10.49 14.76 -7.43
N TRP A 334 10.67 13.83 -6.51
CA TRP A 334 11.78 12.88 -6.49
C TRP A 334 11.23 11.46 -6.36
N LEU A 335 11.86 10.51 -7.06
CA LEU A 335 11.62 9.08 -6.95
C LEU A 335 12.92 8.39 -6.52
N ARG A 336 12.87 7.62 -5.44
CA ARG A 336 13.92 6.66 -5.08
C ARG A 336 13.35 5.25 -5.08
N VAL A 337 14.02 4.35 -5.78
CA VAL A 337 13.67 2.92 -5.80
C VAL A 337 14.69 2.15 -4.96
N HIS A 338 14.24 1.34 -4.00
CA HIS A 338 15.10 0.53 -3.13
C HIS A 338 14.96 -0.97 -3.43
N ASN A 339 15.81 -1.79 -2.79
CA ASN A 339 15.91 -3.24 -2.97
C ASN A 339 15.64 -4.04 -1.68
N THR A 340 15.06 -3.42 -0.67
CA THR A 340 14.73 -4.03 0.62
C THR A 340 13.21 -4.15 0.80
N SER A 341 12.78 -4.71 1.94
CA SER A 341 11.40 -4.50 2.43
C SER A 341 11.14 -3.02 2.75
N GLU A 342 9.87 -2.64 2.81
CA GLU A 342 9.38 -1.26 2.99
C GLU A 342 9.78 -0.66 4.34
N TRP A 343 9.63 -1.42 5.44
CA TRP A 343 9.90 -0.89 6.78
C TRP A 343 11.39 -0.70 7.10
N PRO A 344 12.30 -1.64 6.79
CA PRO A 344 13.74 -1.39 6.94
C PRO A 344 14.22 -0.16 6.18
N ASP A 345 13.72 0.03 4.96
CA ASP A 345 14.09 1.20 4.16
C ASP A 345 13.67 2.50 4.84
N TYR A 346 12.44 2.56 5.37
CA TYR A 346 11.91 3.75 6.03
C TYR A 346 12.67 4.13 7.30
N TYR A 347 13.10 3.15 8.11
CA TYR A 347 13.78 3.40 9.39
C TYR A 347 15.32 3.41 9.30
N GLU A 348 15.90 3.06 8.16
CA GLU A 348 17.35 3.11 7.95
C GLU A 348 17.87 4.54 8.13
N ASN A 349 18.91 4.71 8.97
CA ASN A 349 19.39 6.04 9.38
C ASN A 349 19.80 6.92 8.19
N ALA A 350 20.38 6.32 7.14
CA ALA A 350 20.74 7.04 5.93
C ALA A 350 19.51 7.62 5.19
N HIS A 351 18.41 6.86 5.14
CA HIS A 351 17.19 7.27 4.43
C HIS A 351 16.37 8.27 5.25
N VAL A 352 16.31 8.08 6.58
CA VAL A 352 15.73 9.08 7.49
C VAL A 352 16.49 10.41 7.38
N HIS A 353 17.82 10.38 7.27
CA HIS A 353 18.62 11.59 7.06
C HIS A 353 18.34 12.25 5.70
N ASP A 354 18.19 11.46 4.64
CA ASP A 354 17.82 11.98 3.32
C ASP A 354 16.43 12.63 3.32
N LEU A 355 15.45 12.00 3.98
CA LEU A 355 14.12 12.57 4.20
C LEU A 355 14.17 13.86 5.04
N ASN A 356 15.00 13.91 6.07
CA ASN A 356 15.18 15.13 6.88
C ASN A 356 15.73 16.28 6.03
N ARG A 357 16.67 16.04 5.10
CA ARG A 357 17.15 17.06 4.16
C ARG A 357 16.03 17.57 3.24
N PHE A 358 15.15 16.69 2.77
CA PHE A 358 13.96 17.09 2.01
C PHE A 358 13.05 18.00 2.85
N PHE A 359 12.69 17.59 4.07
CA PHE A 359 11.83 18.41 4.92
C PHE A 359 12.49 19.71 5.37
N ASP A 360 13.77 19.73 5.72
CA ASP A 360 14.47 20.97 6.08
C ASP A 360 14.43 21.99 4.94
N HIS A 361 14.50 21.53 3.70
CA HIS A 361 14.41 22.41 2.54
C HIS A 361 13.04 23.09 2.42
N TYR A 362 11.94 22.33 2.60
CA TYR A 362 10.59 22.82 2.32
C TYR A 362 9.84 23.37 3.55
N LEU A 363 10.12 22.84 4.73
CA LEU A 363 9.39 23.15 5.97
C LEU A 363 10.16 24.14 6.85
N LYS A 364 11.49 24.09 6.85
CA LYS A 364 12.36 25.08 7.52
C LYS A 364 12.95 26.12 6.57
N GLU A 365 12.70 25.97 5.26
CA GLU A 365 13.20 26.86 4.22
C GLU A 365 14.74 26.93 4.16
N GLU A 366 15.43 25.84 4.52
CA GLU A 366 16.89 25.71 4.48
C GLU A 366 17.39 25.45 3.04
N LYS A 367 17.29 26.48 2.19
CA LYS A 367 17.54 26.38 0.73
C LYS A 367 18.95 25.92 0.33
N HIS A 368 19.93 25.97 1.25
CA HIS A 368 21.34 25.65 0.99
C HIS A 368 21.80 24.30 1.58
N ASN A 369 20.88 23.40 1.90
CA ASN A 369 21.17 22.07 2.48
C ASN A 369 21.51 20.97 1.44
N GLY A 370 21.64 21.34 0.17
CA GLY A 370 22.03 20.42 -0.91
C GLY A 370 20.89 19.57 -1.50
N TRP A 371 19.63 19.70 -1.04
CA TRP A 371 18.54 18.82 -1.48
C TRP A 371 18.26 18.95 -3.00
N LYS A 372 18.26 20.17 -3.54
CA LYS A 372 17.98 20.41 -4.96
C LYS A 372 19.03 19.83 -5.92
N GLN A 373 20.18 19.38 -5.41
CA GLN A 373 21.21 18.66 -6.17
C GLN A 373 20.97 17.15 -6.20
N THR A 374 20.06 16.63 -5.38
CA THR A 374 19.66 15.21 -5.43
C THR A 374 19.01 14.91 -6.78
N PRO A 375 19.47 13.87 -7.51
CA PRO A 375 18.84 13.45 -8.75
C PRO A 375 17.34 13.17 -8.57
N SER A 376 16.51 13.68 -9.48
CA SER A 376 15.04 13.50 -9.41
C SER A 376 14.61 12.04 -9.48
N VAL A 377 15.37 11.18 -10.14
CA VAL A 377 15.13 9.74 -10.16
C VAL A 377 16.42 9.02 -9.76
N ARG A 378 16.30 8.11 -8.78
CA ARG A 378 17.35 7.24 -8.29
C ARG A 378 16.83 5.81 -8.28
N LEU A 379 17.32 4.96 -9.18
CA LEU A 379 16.85 3.59 -9.32
C LEU A 379 17.72 2.61 -8.51
N ALA A 380 17.09 1.55 -8.02
CA ALA A 380 17.75 0.27 -7.81
C ALA A 380 17.76 -0.51 -9.13
N ILE A 381 18.86 -1.17 -9.44
CA ILE A 381 18.95 -2.21 -10.48
C ILE A 381 19.25 -3.50 -9.75
N LEU A 382 18.24 -4.36 -9.68
CA LEU A 382 18.33 -5.64 -9.00
C LEU A 382 19.17 -6.59 -9.84
N ASP A 383 20.10 -7.29 -9.20
CA ASP A 383 20.97 -8.27 -9.81
C ASP A 383 21.04 -9.55 -8.96
N PRO A 384 19.91 -10.28 -8.80
CA PRO A 384 19.88 -11.53 -8.04
C PRO A 384 20.97 -12.50 -8.52
N GLY A 385 21.68 -13.11 -7.57
CA GLY A 385 22.89 -13.90 -7.83
C GLY A 385 24.19 -13.11 -7.77
N HIS A 386 24.11 -11.78 -7.77
CA HIS A 386 25.23 -10.83 -7.73
C HIS A 386 24.90 -9.68 -6.78
N GLN A 387 25.49 -8.50 -7.00
CA GLN A 387 25.29 -7.31 -6.17
C GLN A 387 24.40 -6.29 -6.89
N ASP A 388 23.31 -5.90 -6.24
CA ASP A 388 22.43 -4.83 -6.70
C ASP A 388 23.16 -3.49 -6.81
N GLU A 389 22.77 -2.68 -7.79
CA GLU A 389 23.22 -1.29 -7.92
C GLU A 389 22.15 -0.34 -7.40
N LEU A 390 22.49 0.46 -6.38
CA LEU A 390 21.54 1.36 -5.72
C LEU A 390 21.82 2.82 -6.07
N ASN A 391 20.77 3.64 -6.02
CA ASN A 391 20.83 5.07 -6.27
C ASN A 391 21.39 5.45 -7.65
N ARG A 392 21.22 4.59 -8.67
CA ARG A 392 21.62 4.92 -10.04
C ARG A 392 20.80 6.12 -10.53
N PRO A 393 21.42 7.27 -10.82
CA PRO A 393 20.68 8.46 -11.24
C PRO A 393 20.08 8.26 -12.63
N GLN A 394 18.85 8.74 -12.81
CA GLN A 394 18.17 8.85 -14.09
C GLN A 394 17.60 10.26 -14.27
N SER A 395 17.49 10.71 -15.52
CA SER A 395 16.90 12.02 -15.83
C SER A 395 15.38 12.04 -15.64
N GLU A 396 14.72 10.90 -15.88
CA GLU A 396 13.27 10.79 -15.87
C GLU A 396 12.81 9.35 -15.62
N TRP A 397 11.53 9.20 -15.31
CA TRP A 397 10.83 7.92 -15.26
C TRP A 397 9.49 8.03 -16.01
N PRO A 398 9.14 7.09 -16.90
CA PRO A 398 9.94 5.95 -17.36
C PRO A 398 11.25 6.37 -18.04
N VAL A 399 12.29 5.52 -17.97
CA VAL A 399 13.61 5.83 -18.54
C VAL A 399 13.53 5.91 -20.06
N SER A 400 14.01 7.01 -20.66
CA SER A 400 14.05 7.19 -22.10
C SER A 400 15.28 6.56 -22.76
N GLY A 401 15.23 6.35 -24.07
CA GLY A 401 16.35 5.83 -24.86
C GLY A 401 16.56 4.31 -24.77
N LEU A 402 15.72 3.59 -24.04
CA LEU A 402 15.74 2.12 -23.98
C LEU A 402 15.25 1.50 -25.29
N GLU A 403 15.87 0.40 -25.70
CA GLU A 403 15.43 -0.40 -26.84
C GLU A 403 14.16 -1.16 -26.45
N THR A 404 13.03 -0.84 -27.08
CA THR A 404 11.80 -1.62 -26.92
C THR A 404 11.83 -2.81 -27.87
N ARG A 405 11.82 -4.03 -27.33
CA ARG A 405 11.96 -5.27 -28.10
C ARG A 405 10.75 -6.18 -27.90
N SER A 406 10.18 -6.65 -29.01
CA SER A 406 9.16 -7.71 -29.01
C SER A 406 9.83 -9.09 -28.96
N LEU A 407 9.47 -9.88 -27.96
CA LEU A 407 9.90 -11.25 -27.76
C LEU A 407 8.71 -12.18 -27.98
N TYR A 408 8.60 -12.75 -29.17
CA TYR A 408 7.52 -13.65 -29.58
C TYR A 408 7.62 -15.00 -28.90
N LEU A 409 6.50 -15.46 -28.37
CA LEU A 409 6.36 -16.75 -27.71
C LEU A 409 6.39 -17.88 -28.76
N GLN A 410 7.21 -18.90 -28.51
CA GLN A 410 7.35 -20.06 -29.39
C GLN A 410 6.70 -21.31 -28.77
N ALA A 411 6.24 -22.25 -29.61
CA ALA A 411 5.60 -23.49 -29.13
C ALA A 411 6.56 -24.44 -28.38
N ASN A 412 7.87 -24.26 -28.53
CA ASN A 412 8.91 -25.03 -27.83
C ASN A 412 9.32 -24.43 -26.47
N GLY A 413 8.65 -23.36 -26.02
CA GLY A 413 8.97 -22.71 -24.74
C GLY A 413 10.13 -21.72 -24.80
N SER A 414 10.54 -21.23 -25.97
CA SER A 414 11.50 -20.12 -26.08
C SER A 414 10.82 -18.77 -26.38
N LEU A 415 11.50 -17.69 -26.01
CA LEU A 415 11.22 -16.32 -26.46
C LEU A 415 12.19 -15.98 -27.61
N ASN A 416 11.71 -15.35 -28.68
CA ASN A 416 12.54 -14.98 -29.84
C ASN A 416 12.15 -13.61 -30.42
N THR A 417 13.09 -12.88 -31.00
CA THR A 417 12.80 -11.63 -31.73
C THR A 417 12.07 -11.84 -33.05
N GLN A 418 12.06 -13.07 -33.57
CA GLN A 418 11.31 -13.46 -34.77
C GLN A 418 10.00 -14.17 -34.41
N ALA A 419 8.90 -13.74 -35.02
CA ALA A 419 7.62 -14.41 -34.88
C ALA A 419 7.66 -15.84 -35.48
N PRO A 420 6.94 -16.82 -34.89
CA PRO A 420 6.88 -18.16 -35.46
C PRO A 420 6.26 -18.14 -36.86
N ALA A 421 6.91 -18.81 -37.81
CA ALA A 421 6.46 -18.88 -39.21
C ALA A 421 5.17 -19.70 -39.41
N SER A 422 4.87 -20.61 -38.48
CA SER A 422 3.70 -21.47 -38.50
C SER A 422 2.87 -21.27 -37.24
N ALA A 423 1.55 -21.32 -37.39
CA ALA A 423 0.63 -21.30 -36.26
C ALA A 423 0.77 -22.58 -35.42
N ALA A 424 0.75 -22.42 -34.10
CA ALA A 424 0.75 -23.52 -33.14
C ALA A 424 -0.09 -23.15 -31.91
N THR A 425 -0.56 -24.18 -31.20
CA THR A 425 -1.31 -24.04 -29.96
C THR A 425 -0.60 -24.82 -28.87
N VAL A 426 -0.41 -24.18 -27.72
CA VAL A 426 0.08 -24.81 -26.49
C VAL A 426 -0.94 -24.57 -25.39
N GLY A 427 -0.94 -25.38 -24.34
CA GLY A 427 -1.93 -25.23 -23.29
C GLY A 427 -1.67 -26.11 -22.08
N TYR A 428 -2.39 -25.82 -21.00
CA TYR A 428 -2.37 -26.60 -19.78
C TYR A 428 -3.79 -26.86 -19.30
N LYS A 429 -3.98 -27.99 -18.62
CA LYS A 429 -5.25 -28.32 -17.97
C LYS A 429 -5.30 -27.68 -16.59
N VAL A 430 -6.37 -26.95 -16.30
CA VAL A 430 -6.61 -26.35 -14.98
C VAL A 430 -6.71 -27.44 -13.92
N GLY A 431 -6.04 -27.24 -12.78
CA GLY A 431 -6.01 -28.19 -11.67
C GLY A 431 -5.11 -29.42 -11.88
N SER A 432 -4.34 -29.45 -12.97
CA SER A 432 -3.28 -30.46 -13.14
C SER A 432 -2.04 -30.10 -12.31
N THR A 433 -1.14 -31.07 -12.13
CA THR A 433 0.13 -30.90 -11.41
C THR A 433 1.03 -29.79 -11.98
N SER A 434 0.81 -29.40 -13.24
CA SER A 434 1.50 -28.29 -13.91
C SER A 434 0.48 -27.43 -14.64
N SER A 435 -0.21 -26.55 -13.89
CA SER A 435 -1.21 -25.60 -14.42
C SER A 435 -0.57 -24.29 -14.91
N ASN A 436 0.54 -24.41 -15.65
CA ASN A 436 1.29 -23.28 -16.18
C ASN A 436 2.04 -23.63 -17.49
N LEU A 437 2.51 -22.58 -18.16
CA LEU A 437 3.47 -22.65 -19.27
C LEU A 437 4.58 -21.64 -19.03
N THR A 438 5.78 -21.96 -19.51
CA THR A 438 6.97 -21.14 -19.33
C THR A 438 7.68 -20.90 -20.66
N TRP A 439 8.15 -19.68 -20.86
CA TRP A 439 9.01 -19.29 -21.96
C TRP A 439 10.27 -18.60 -21.46
N SER A 440 11.42 -18.90 -22.07
CA SER A 440 12.70 -18.30 -21.65
C SER A 440 13.47 -17.66 -22.81
N LEU A 441 14.16 -16.56 -22.51
CA LEU A 441 15.20 -15.96 -23.36
C LEU A 441 16.53 -16.03 -22.62
N ARG A 442 17.57 -16.61 -23.26
CA ARG A 442 18.94 -16.56 -22.78
C ARG A 442 19.62 -15.27 -23.25
N PHE A 443 20.32 -14.57 -22.37
CA PHE A 443 21.15 -13.43 -22.76
C PHE A 443 22.59 -13.86 -23.04
N GLU A 444 23.19 -13.29 -24.09
CA GLU A 444 24.59 -13.56 -24.47
C GLU A 444 25.54 -12.45 -24.00
N GLU A 445 24.99 -11.31 -23.60
CA GLU A 445 25.70 -10.11 -23.15
C GLU A 445 24.96 -9.50 -21.96
N VAL A 446 25.64 -8.63 -21.21
CA VAL A 446 25.01 -7.95 -20.07
C VAL A 446 23.88 -7.07 -20.60
N THR A 447 22.67 -7.33 -20.10
CA THR A 447 21.46 -6.63 -20.52
C THR A 447 20.65 -6.25 -19.28
N GLU A 448 20.08 -5.05 -19.26
CA GLU A 448 19.19 -4.62 -18.19
C GLU A 448 17.77 -4.44 -18.73
N LEU A 449 16.77 -4.97 -18.03
CA LEU A 449 15.36 -4.68 -18.24
C LEU A 449 14.96 -3.59 -17.25
N ILE A 450 14.55 -2.42 -17.74
CA ILE A 450 14.21 -1.27 -16.88
C ILE A 450 12.88 -0.66 -17.34
N GLY A 451 11.84 -0.80 -16.53
CA GLY A 451 10.54 -0.19 -16.78
C GLY A 451 9.39 -1.18 -16.80
N TYR A 452 8.29 -0.75 -17.39
CA TYR A 452 7.06 -1.51 -17.54
C TYR A 452 7.20 -2.53 -18.67
N THR A 453 6.49 -3.65 -18.56
CA THR A 453 6.44 -4.65 -19.63
C THR A 453 5.00 -5.01 -19.95
N LYS A 454 4.76 -5.42 -21.20
CA LYS A 454 3.43 -5.83 -21.66
C LYS A 454 3.50 -7.23 -22.24
N LEU A 455 2.58 -8.09 -21.81
CA LEU A 455 2.36 -9.38 -22.45
C LEU A 455 1.10 -9.32 -23.33
N ARG A 456 1.24 -9.66 -24.61
CA ARG A 456 0.13 -9.91 -25.52
C ARG A 456 -0.02 -11.41 -25.74
N LEU A 457 -1.22 -11.93 -25.58
CA LEU A 457 -1.56 -13.34 -25.81
C LEU A 457 -2.79 -13.45 -26.69
N TRP A 458 -2.83 -14.51 -27.51
CA TRP A 458 -4.05 -15.03 -28.11
C TRP A 458 -4.50 -16.24 -27.33
N VAL A 459 -5.66 -16.15 -26.69
CA VAL A 459 -6.14 -17.13 -25.72
C VAL A 459 -7.45 -17.75 -26.12
N GLN A 460 -7.67 -18.98 -25.68
CA GLN A 460 -8.91 -19.72 -25.82
C GLN A 460 -9.11 -20.58 -24.57
N ALA A 461 -10.35 -20.65 -24.09
CA ALA A 461 -10.77 -21.61 -23.07
C ALA A 461 -11.48 -22.80 -23.72
N ASP A 462 -11.08 -24.02 -23.36
CA ASP A 462 -11.79 -25.24 -23.71
C ASP A 462 -12.43 -25.83 -22.45
N GLY A 463 -13.76 -25.79 -22.37
CA GLY A 463 -14.52 -26.23 -21.18
C GLY A 463 -14.78 -25.14 -20.12
N SER A 464 -14.56 -23.87 -20.46
CA SER A 464 -14.91 -22.69 -19.65
C SER A 464 -15.33 -21.53 -20.56
N ASP A 465 -16.09 -20.57 -20.02
CA ASP A 465 -16.41 -19.29 -20.66
C ASP A 465 -15.53 -18.13 -20.15
N ASP A 466 -14.55 -18.41 -19.29
CA ASP A 466 -13.62 -17.43 -18.76
C ASP A 466 -12.26 -18.06 -18.40
N MET A 467 -11.25 -17.21 -18.21
CA MET A 467 -9.91 -17.57 -17.78
C MET A 467 -9.40 -16.48 -16.83
N GLU A 468 -8.81 -16.87 -15.71
CA GLU A 468 -8.12 -15.99 -14.76
C GLU A 468 -6.63 -16.32 -14.81
N LEU A 469 -5.85 -15.43 -15.42
CA LEU A 469 -4.44 -15.60 -15.70
C LEU A 469 -3.58 -14.88 -14.65
N ALA A 470 -2.53 -15.57 -14.19
CA ALA A 470 -1.46 -14.99 -13.39
C ALA A 470 -0.16 -15.08 -14.19
N ILE A 471 0.54 -13.96 -14.32
CA ILE A 471 1.76 -13.81 -15.10
C ILE A 471 2.91 -13.48 -14.15
N THR A 472 4.03 -14.17 -14.31
CA THR A 472 5.28 -13.90 -13.59
C THR A 472 6.41 -13.71 -14.59
N LEU A 473 7.21 -12.66 -14.40
CA LEU A 473 8.42 -12.40 -15.16
C LEU A 473 9.60 -12.29 -14.19
N GLU A 474 10.60 -13.16 -14.36
CA GLU A 474 11.69 -13.32 -13.40
C GLU A 474 13.04 -13.60 -14.07
N LYS A 475 14.11 -13.50 -13.28
CA LYS A 475 15.47 -13.89 -13.65
C LYS A 475 15.78 -15.29 -13.13
N THR A 476 16.43 -16.10 -13.96
CA THR A 476 17.00 -17.39 -13.54
C THR A 476 18.47 -17.49 -13.90
N ASP A 477 19.18 -18.39 -13.21
CA ASP A 477 20.57 -18.69 -13.50
C ASP A 477 20.74 -19.40 -14.86
N ALA A 478 21.99 -19.79 -15.16
CA ALA A 478 22.32 -20.50 -16.41
C ALA A 478 21.77 -21.93 -16.50
N ASN A 479 21.35 -22.53 -15.39
CA ASN A 479 20.71 -23.85 -15.35
C ASN A 479 19.17 -23.74 -15.46
N GLY A 480 18.62 -22.53 -15.33
CA GLY A 480 17.18 -22.28 -15.34
C GLY A 480 16.56 -22.25 -13.94
N ASP A 481 17.38 -22.25 -12.89
CA ASP A 481 16.95 -22.20 -11.50
C ASP A 481 16.67 -20.74 -11.06
N PRO A 482 15.55 -20.47 -10.36
CA PRO A 482 15.26 -19.13 -9.86
C PRO A 482 16.20 -18.74 -8.73
N TYR A 483 16.52 -17.46 -8.65
CA TYR A 483 17.24 -16.91 -7.50
C TYR A 483 16.30 -16.75 -6.31
N ILE A 484 16.60 -17.46 -5.22
CA ILE A 484 15.90 -17.34 -3.95
C ILE A 484 16.57 -16.24 -3.12
N VAL A 485 15.85 -15.18 -2.81
CA VAL A 485 16.26 -14.07 -1.96
C VAL A 485 15.72 -14.29 -0.56
N THR A 486 16.58 -14.73 0.35
CA THR A 486 16.24 -14.88 1.77
C THR A 486 16.18 -13.52 2.45
N GLY A 487 15.04 -13.21 3.08
CA GLY A 487 14.87 -12.01 3.92
C GLY A 487 14.58 -10.72 3.16
N GLY A 488 14.14 -10.79 1.90
CA GLY A 488 13.79 -9.63 1.08
C GLY A 488 12.52 -9.85 0.26
N SER A 489 11.55 -8.95 0.44
CA SER A 489 10.19 -8.89 -0.14
C SER A 489 9.09 -9.62 0.64
N GLU A 490 7.94 -8.96 0.74
CA GLU A 490 6.80 -9.36 1.56
C GLU A 490 6.01 -10.54 1.00
N THR A 491 6.27 -10.94 -0.26
CA THR A 491 5.33 -11.79 -1.00
C THR A 491 5.93 -12.95 -1.77
N SER A 492 7.24 -12.97 -1.99
CA SER A 492 7.90 -14.11 -2.63
C SER A 492 9.38 -14.14 -2.28
N ASP A 493 9.92 -15.35 -2.14
CA ASP A 493 11.37 -15.51 -2.08
C ASP A 493 12.02 -15.28 -3.46
N ILE A 494 11.26 -14.98 -4.53
CA ILE A 494 11.77 -14.71 -5.87
C ILE A 494 11.46 -13.28 -6.29
N VAL A 495 12.49 -12.57 -6.76
CA VAL A 495 12.34 -11.25 -7.39
C VAL A 495 11.65 -11.42 -8.74
N SER A 496 10.42 -10.91 -8.83
CA SER A 496 9.63 -11.01 -10.05
C SER A 496 8.72 -9.81 -10.26
N SER A 497 8.43 -9.53 -11.53
CA SER A 497 7.33 -8.67 -11.94
C SER A 497 6.09 -9.54 -12.17
N THR A 498 4.93 -9.03 -11.77
CA THR A 498 3.66 -9.77 -11.84
C THR A 498 2.60 -9.01 -12.63
N GLY A 499 1.63 -9.76 -13.16
CA GLY A 499 0.48 -9.24 -13.90
C GLY A 499 -0.67 -10.23 -13.82
N TYR A 500 -1.90 -9.73 -13.89
CA TYR A 500 -3.10 -10.55 -13.76
C TYR A 500 -4.14 -10.10 -14.76
N LEU A 501 -4.96 -11.03 -15.24
CA LEU A 501 -6.12 -10.70 -16.05
C LEU A 501 -7.20 -11.78 -15.98
N ARG A 502 -8.42 -11.38 -15.66
CA ARG A 502 -9.62 -12.12 -16.02
C ARG A 502 -9.96 -11.81 -17.48
N VAL A 503 -9.93 -12.82 -18.34
CA VAL A 503 -10.05 -12.65 -19.80
C VAL A 503 -11.39 -12.05 -20.20
N SER A 504 -12.49 -12.37 -19.50
CA SER A 504 -13.76 -11.70 -19.74
C SER A 504 -13.70 -10.19 -19.47
N ALA A 505 -12.79 -9.71 -18.61
CA ALA A 505 -12.63 -8.30 -18.28
C ALA A 505 -11.60 -7.56 -19.17
N ARG A 506 -11.26 -8.12 -20.34
CA ARG A 506 -10.19 -7.63 -21.25
C ARG A 506 -10.44 -6.31 -21.97
N HIS A 507 -11.58 -5.65 -21.79
CA HIS A 507 -11.91 -4.46 -22.56
C HIS A 507 -10.96 -3.28 -22.25
N LEU A 508 -10.18 -2.87 -23.25
CA LEU A 508 -9.20 -1.79 -23.16
C LEU A 508 -9.82 -0.40 -23.34
N ASP A 509 -9.27 0.57 -22.63
CA ASP A 509 -9.35 1.98 -22.98
C ASP A 509 -8.17 2.29 -23.92
N GLU A 510 -8.45 2.38 -25.21
CA GLU A 510 -7.43 2.66 -26.24
C GLU A 510 -6.80 4.05 -26.06
N ALA A 511 -7.51 5.01 -25.44
CA ALA A 511 -7.00 6.37 -25.25
C ALA A 511 -6.04 6.47 -24.06
N GLN A 512 -6.27 5.67 -23.02
CA GLN A 512 -5.39 5.61 -21.84
C GLN A 512 -4.25 4.60 -21.96
N SER A 513 -4.42 3.57 -22.79
CA SER A 513 -3.40 2.54 -22.98
C SER A 513 -2.13 3.12 -23.62
N THR A 514 -0.98 2.65 -23.13
CA THR A 514 0.33 2.91 -23.74
C THR A 514 0.89 1.61 -24.33
N PRO A 515 1.93 1.66 -25.18
CA PRO A 515 2.52 0.44 -25.74
C PRO A 515 2.98 -0.58 -24.70
N LEU A 516 3.47 -0.13 -23.54
CA LEU A 516 3.99 -0.98 -22.45
C LEU A 516 3.02 -1.15 -21.28
N GLU A 517 1.91 -0.42 -21.27
CA GLU A 517 0.95 -0.43 -20.17
C GLU A 517 -0.48 -0.36 -20.71
N PRO A 518 -1.10 -1.50 -21.02
CA PRO A 518 -2.51 -1.55 -21.41
C PRO A 518 -3.40 -1.14 -20.23
N TYR A 519 -4.45 -0.39 -20.52
CA TYR A 519 -5.41 0.08 -19.52
C TYR A 519 -6.76 -0.60 -19.72
N GLN A 520 -7.11 -1.55 -18.86
CA GLN A 520 -8.45 -2.15 -18.87
C GLN A 520 -9.46 -1.23 -18.18
N THR A 521 -10.62 -1.05 -18.82
CA THR A 521 -11.74 -0.24 -18.30
C THR A 521 -12.44 -0.89 -17.12
N PHE A 522 -12.57 -2.22 -17.14
CA PHE A 522 -13.39 -3.02 -16.23
C PHE A 522 -14.87 -2.58 -16.17
N ASP A 523 -15.39 -2.04 -17.27
CA ASP A 523 -16.77 -1.54 -17.36
C ASP A 523 -17.80 -2.63 -17.73
N ARG A 524 -17.34 -3.78 -18.26
CA ARG A 524 -18.16 -4.93 -18.64
C ARG A 524 -17.34 -6.21 -18.71
N GLU A 525 -18.06 -7.33 -18.70
CA GLU A 525 -17.50 -8.65 -19.01
C GLU A 525 -17.83 -9.05 -20.46
N GLN A 526 -16.91 -9.78 -21.08
CA GLN A 526 -16.98 -10.35 -22.42
C GLN A 526 -16.69 -11.86 -22.35
N PRO A 527 -17.64 -12.69 -21.89
CA PRO A 527 -17.43 -14.14 -21.78
C PRO A 527 -16.98 -14.75 -23.11
N LEU A 528 -16.17 -15.80 -23.03
CA LEU A 528 -15.66 -16.55 -24.18
C LEU A 528 -16.72 -17.52 -24.69
N SER A 529 -16.93 -17.51 -26.00
CA SER A 529 -17.71 -18.54 -26.69
C SER A 529 -16.88 -19.80 -26.91
N VAL A 530 -17.54 -20.94 -27.11
CA VAL A 530 -16.87 -22.20 -27.45
C VAL A 530 -16.03 -22.03 -28.72
N ASN A 531 -14.75 -22.39 -28.65
CA ASN A 531 -13.74 -22.22 -29.71
C ASN A 531 -13.39 -20.77 -30.08
N GLU A 532 -13.79 -19.78 -29.29
CA GLU A 532 -13.40 -18.40 -29.52
C GLU A 532 -11.93 -18.19 -29.15
N ILE A 533 -11.19 -17.55 -30.07
CA ILE A 533 -9.80 -17.15 -29.84
C ILE A 533 -9.77 -15.63 -29.79
N VAL A 534 -9.34 -15.06 -28.67
CA VAL A 534 -9.34 -13.62 -28.44
C VAL A 534 -7.94 -13.10 -28.09
N PRO A 535 -7.57 -11.88 -28.52
CA PRO A 535 -6.37 -11.23 -28.05
C PRO A 535 -6.60 -10.64 -26.65
N VAL A 536 -5.58 -10.71 -25.81
CA VAL A 536 -5.52 -10.01 -24.51
C VAL A 536 -4.17 -9.32 -24.35
N GLU A 537 -4.18 -8.19 -23.65
CA GLU A 537 -2.98 -7.46 -23.29
C GLU A 537 -2.92 -7.32 -21.77
N ILE A 538 -1.79 -7.66 -21.17
CA ILE A 538 -1.61 -7.74 -19.72
C ILE A 538 -0.41 -6.86 -19.36
N SER A 539 -0.65 -5.90 -18.48
CA SER A 539 0.40 -5.07 -17.90
C SER A 539 1.13 -5.86 -16.81
N LEU A 540 2.45 -5.81 -16.85
CA LEU A 540 3.35 -6.31 -15.83
C LEU A 540 3.95 -5.11 -15.11
N TRP A 541 3.93 -5.15 -13.78
CA TRP A 541 4.44 -4.05 -12.95
C TRP A 541 5.92 -3.76 -13.24
N PRO A 542 6.37 -2.51 -13.09
CA PRO A 542 7.70 -2.11 -13.52
C PRO A 542 8.80 -2.82 -12.72
N MET A 543 9.94 -3.05 -13.37
CA MET A 543 11.08 -3.70 -12.74
C MET A 543 12.40 -3.15 -13.27
N GLY A 544 13.45 -3.23 -12.46
CA GLY A 544 14.84 -3.00 -12.86
C GLY A 544 15.65 -4.27 -12.59
N LEU A 545 15.95 -5.07 -13.61
CA LEU A 545 16.72 -6.31 -13.50
C LEU A 545 17.94 -6.30 -14.42
N ARG A 546 19.07 -6.81 -13.92
CA ARG A 546 20.27 -7.10 -14.73
C ARG A 546 20.42 -8.59 -15.01
N PHE A 547 20.76 -8.90 -16.25
CA PHE A 547 21.08 -10.24 -16.74
C PHE A 547 22.52 -10.28 -17.22
N HIS A 548 23.24 -11.33 -16.84
CA HIS A 548 24.60 -11.65 -17.27
C HIS A 548 24.57 -12.74 -18.36
N PRO A 549 25.66 -12.89 -19.15
CA PRO A 549 25.75 -13.94 -20.16
C PRO A 549 25.44 -15.33 -19.61
N GLY A 550 24.49 -16.01 -20.22
CA GLY A 550 24.02 -17.34 -19.82
C GLY A 550 22.79 -17.34 -18.92
N GLU A 551 22.47 -16.24 -18.24
CA GLU A 551 21.25 -16.11 -17.45
C GLU A 551 20.03 -15.91 -18.35
N HIS A 552 18.83 -16.15 -17.79
CA HIS A 552 17.59 -16.14 -18.56
C HIS A 552 16.57 -15.17 -18.00
N LEU A 553 15.83 -14.51 -18.90
CA LEU A 553 14.50 -13.97 -18.62
C LEU A 553 13.49 -15.11 -18.75
N ARG A 554 12.72 -15.39 -17.70
CA ARG A 554 11.68 -16.42 -17.69
C ARG A 554 10.30 -15.79 -17.51
N LEU A 555 9.42 -16.06 -18.47
CA LEU A 555 8.01 -15.69 -18.45
C LEU A 555 7.19 -16.94 -18.10
N THR A 556 6.35 -16.86 -17.07
CA THR A 556 5.41 -17.92 -16.70
C THR A 556 3.98 -17.40 -16.82
N VAL A 557 3.12 -18.18 -17.48
CA VAL A 557 1.67 -17.94 -17.57
C VAL A 557 0.97 -19.10 -16.87
N ALA A 558 0.22 -18.81 -15.82
CA ALA A 558 -0.46 -19.81 -14.99
C ALA A 558 -1.95 -19.50 -14.82
N ALA A 559 -2.73 -20.52 -14.44
CA ALA A 559 -4.05 -20.27 -13.88
C ALA A 559 -3.86 -19.57 -12.52
N ASN A 560 -4.55 -18.44 -12.34
CA ASN A 560 -4.55 -17.74 -11.06
C ASN A 560 -5.12 -18.64 -9.95
N THR A 561 -4.44 -18.64 -8.81
CA THR A 561 -4.88 -19.32 -7.59
C THR A 561 -5.52 -18.31 -6.66
N VAL A 562 -6.75 -18.58 -6.23
CA VAL A 562 -7.42 -17.71 -5.26
C VAL A 562 -6.79 -17.91 -3.88
N VAL A 563 -6.37 -16.81 -3.27
CA VAL A 563 -5.94 -16.79 -1.87
C VAL A 563 -7.18 -16.83 -0.96
N PRO A 564 -7.28 -17.77 -0.01
CA PRO A 564 -8.42 -17.85 0.91
C PRO A 564 -8.64 -16.55 1.68
N SER A 565 -9.90 -16.12 1.81
CA SER A 565 -10.25 -14.87 2.52
C SER A 565 -9.94 -14.91 4.02
N ASP A 566 -9.77 -16.09 4.59
CA ASP A 566 -9.40 -16.31 5.99
C ASP A 566 -7.88 -16.45 6.22
N THR A 567 -7.06 -16.19 5.18
CA THR A 567 -5.59 -16.14 5.31
C THR A 567 -5.19 -15.06 6.31
N GLU A 568 -4.31 -15.41 7.25
CA GLU A 568 -3.69 -14.47 8.19
C GLU A 568 -2.16 -14.58 8.13
N SER A 569 -1.50 -13.44 8.02
CA SER A 569 -0.04 -13.26 8.00
C SER A 569 0.54 -12.95 9.39
N GLY A 570 -0.32 -12.82 10.41
CA GLY A 570 0.08 -12.64 11.81
C GLY A 570 -0.07 -11.21 12.34
N PHE A 571 -0.68 -10.28 11.62
CA PHE A 571 -0.88 -8.93 12.14
C PHE A 571 -1.76 -8.90 13.40
N GLY A 572 -1.35 -8.09 14.39
CA GLY A 572 -2.09 -7.89 15.64
C GLY A 572 -2.00 -9.05 16.65
N VAL A 573 -1.15 -10.06 16.42
CA VAL A 573 -1.06 -11.23 17.32
C VAL A 573 0.04 -11.10 18.36
N SER A 574 1.08 -10.29 18.10
CA SER A 574 2.26 -10.26 18.96
C SER A 574 2.02 -9.59 20.31
N ALA A 575 2.71 -10.10 21.32
CA ALA A 575 2.75 -9.56 22.67
C ALA A 575 3.74 -8.39 22.73
N VAL A 576 3.23 -7.17 22.93
CA VAL A 576 4.03 -5.94 22.96
C VAL A 576 4.03 -5.37 24.38
N PRO A 577 5.17 -5.39 25.09
CA PRO A 577 5.24 -4.83 26.43
C PRO A 577 5.40 -3.30 26.38
N VAL A 578 4.59 -2.60 27.17
CA VAL A 578 4.61 -1.14 27.29
C VAL A 578 4.64 -0.72 28.77
N PRO A 579 5.09 0.49 29.12
CA PRO A 579 5.06 0.96 30.50
C PRO A 579 3.64 0.99 31.04
N ALA A 580 3.41 0.41 32.22
CA ALA A 580 2.08 0.36 32.83
C ALA A 580 1.52 1.77 33.12
N ALA A 581 2.41 2.72 33.45
CA ALA A 581 2.07 4.13 33.67
C ALA A 581 1.91 4.95 32.37
N GLY A 582 2.18 4.37 31.19
CA GLY A 582 2.32 5.11 29.94
C GLY A 582 3.67 5.82 29.80
N GLY A 583 3.86 6.54 28.69
CA GLY A 583 5.04 7.37 28.45
C GLY A 583 6.35 6.58 28.34
N THR A 584 7.38 7.06 29.04
CA THR A 584 8.77 6.53 29.01
C THR A 584 9.37 6.46 30.41
N PHE A 585 10.44 5.70 30.59
CA PHE A 585 11.14 5.54 31.87
C PHE A 585 12.66 5.59 31.70
N PRO A 586 13.45 5.97 32.74
CA PRO A 586 14.91 6.00 32.65
C PRO A 586 15.50 4.63 32.27
N ALA A 587 16.43 4.59 31.32
CA ALA A 587 16.97 3.34 30.79
C ALA A 587 17.63 2.41 31.83
N ALA A 588 18.19 2.98 32.90
CA ALA A 588 18.81 2.24 34.01
C ALA A 588 17.82 1.82 35.12
N SER A 589 16.54 2.16 34.99
CA SER A 589 15.52 1.87 36.02
C SER A 589 14.72 0.62 35.68
N ASN A 590 14.27 -0.09 36.72
CA ASN A 590 13.23 -1.10 36.59
C ASN A 590 11.86 -0.41 36.61
N THR A 591 11.04 -0.64 35.59
CA THR A 591 9.65 -0.18 35.53
C THR A 591 8.70 -1.38 35.49
N THR A 592 7.44 -1.17 35.88
CA THR A 592 6.40 -2.17 35.64
C THR A 592 5.91 -2.06 34.20
N LEU A 593 6.05 -3.15 33.44
CA LEU A 593 5.51 -3.27 32.09
C LEU A 593 4.16 -4.00 32.13
N LYS A 594 3.21 -3.55 31.32
CA LYS A 594 2.01 -4.31 30.95
C LYS A 594 2.20 -4.85 29.53
N VAL A 595 1.73 -6.06 29.28
CA VAL A 595 1.78 -6.67 27.94
C VAL A 595 0.45 -6.42 27.24
N LEU A 596 0.50 -5.89 26.02
CA LEU A 596 -0.64 -5.71 25.13
C LEU A 596 -0.59 -6.79 24.04
N GLY A 597 -1.74 -7.28 23.58
CA GLY A 597 -1.80 -8.33 22.55
C GLY A 597 -1.43 -9.71 23.08
N GLY A 598 -0.81 -10.53 22.24
CA GLY A 598 -0.43 -11.91 22.59
C GLY A 598 -1.55 -12.95 22.38
N SER A 599 -2.56 -12.63 21.57
CA SER A 599 -3.62 -13.55 21.20
C SER A 599 -3.65 -13.71 19.68
N SER A 600 -3.57 -14.96 19.21
CA SER A 600 -3.84 -15.31 17.81
C SER A 600 -5.35 -15.41 17.51
N GLU A 601 -6.20 -15.48 18.54
CA GLU A 601 -7.65 -15.63 18.36
C GLU A 601 -8.28 -14.29 17.98
N LEU A 602 -8.95 -14.27 16.82
CA LEU A 602 -9.85 -13.20 16.43
C LEU A 602 -11.18 -13.35 17.19
N PRO A 603 -11.80 -12.29 17.72
CA PRO A 603 -13.10 -12.40 18.38
C PRO A 603 -14.15 -13.02 17.45
N ASP A 604 -14.97 -13.95 17.97
CA ASP A 604 -15.94 -14.73 17.18
C ASP A 604 -16.89 -13.84 16.34
N ASN A 605 -17.34 -12.72 16.90
CA ASN A 605 -18.20 -11.78 16.20
C ASN A 605 -17.47 -11.09 15.02
N ILE A 606 -16.15 -10.89 15.11
CA ILE A 606 -15.34 -10.36 14.01
C ILE A 606 -15.06 -11.46 12.98
N ALA A 607 -14.71 -12.68 13.42
CA ALA A 607 -14.49 -13.82 12.53
C ALA A 607 -15.74 -14.17 11.70
N ALA A 608 -16.93 -14.11 12.32
CA ALA A 608 -18.21 -14.38 11.65
C ALA A 608 -18.54 -13.38 10.51
N GLN A 609 -17.90 -12.21 10.48
CA GLN A 609 -18.14 -11.16 9.47
C GLN A 609 -17.31 -11.33 8.19
N ARG A 610 -16.38 -12.29 8.15
CA ARG A 610 -15.52 -12.54 6.97
C ARG A 610 -16.33 -12.86 5.73
N VAL A 611 -15.88 -12.39 4.57
CA VAL A 611 -16.46 -12.83 3.30
C VAL A 611 -16.01 -14.25 2.96
N ALA A 612 -16.84 -14.95 2.19
CA ALA A 612 -16.43 -16.23 1.63
C ALA A 612 -15.33 -16.02 0.58
N THR A 613 -14.38 -16.95 0.52
CA THR A 613 -13.34 -16.99 -0.51
C THR A 613 -13.97 -16.97 -1.91
N PRO A 614 -13.58 -16.03 -2.79
CA PRO A 614 -14.04 -16.02 -4.18
C PRO A 614 -13.83 -17.36 -4.87
N THR A 615 -14.80 -17.82 -5.65
CA THR A 615 -14.62 -19.03 -6.46
C THR A 615 -13.88 -18.66 -7.74
N SER A 616 -12.80 -19.39 -8.07
CA SER A 616 -12.10 -19.17 -9.34
C SER A 616 -13.01 -19.51 -10.52
N ARG A 617 -12.88 -18.74 -11.61
CA ARG A 617 -13.55 -19.02 -12.88
C ARG A 617 -12.73 -19.92 -13.81
N ASN A 618 -11.54 -20.33 -13.38
CA ASN A 618 -10.69 -21.25 -14.13
C ASN A 618 -11.31 -22.65 -14.18
N ASN A 619 -11.48 -23.19 -15.39
CA ASN A 619 -11.92 -24.57 -15.60
C ASN A 619 -11.42 -25.11 -16.95
N GLY A 620 -11.47 -26.42 -17.14
CA GLY A 620 -11.13 -27.06 -18.41
C GLY A 620 -9.65 -26.93 -18.78
N THR A 621 -9.38 -26.54 -20.02
CA THR A 621 -8.03 -26.37 -20.58
C THR A 621 -7.85 -24.93 -21.07
N HIS A 622 -6.75 -24.30 -20.64
CA HIS A 622 -6.33 -23.01 -21.16
C HIS A 622 -5.40 -23.20 -22.36
N LEU A 623 -5.75 -22.60 -23.49
CA LEU A 623 -5.03 -22.70 -24.75
C LEU A 623 -4.47 -21.33 -25.15
N PHE A 624 -3.24 -21.33 -25.66
CA PHE A 624 -2.49 -20.15 -26.08
C PHE A 624 -2.01 -20.38 -27.51
N HIS A 625 -2.30 -19.43 -28.39
CA HIS A 625 -2.01 -19.51 -29.81
C HIS A 625 -0.81 -18.63 -30.16
N VAL A 626 0.11 -19.17 -30.96
CA VAL A 626 1.33 -18.50 -31.38
C VAL A 626 1.55 -18.66 -32.89
N GLY A 627 2.16 -17.67 -33.54
CA GLY A 627 2.55 -17.72 -34.95
C GLY A 627 1.46 -17.33 -35.94
N CYS A 628 1.88 -17.01 -37.16
CA CYS A 628 1.01 -16.48 -38.24
C CYS A 628 0.19 -15.26 -37.78
N GLN A 629 -1.13 -15.40 -37.68
CA GLN A 629 -2.07 -14.35 -37.25
C GLN A 629 -2.13 -14.18 -35.73
N TYR A 630 -1.56 -15.12 -34.97
CA TYR A 630 -1.56 -15.12 -33.50
C TYR A 630 -0.21 -14.59 -32.98
N ASP A 631 -0.07 -13.27 -33.01
CA ASP A 631 1.12 -12.52 -32.60
C ASP A 631 1.28 -12.42 -31.07
N SER A 632 1.34 -13.55 -30.37
CA SER A 632 1.64 -13.55 -28.92
C SER A 632 3.10 -13.16 -28.66
N TYR A 633 3.33 -12.07 -27.92
CA TYR A 633 4.67 -11.55 -27.61
C TYR A 633 4.74 -10.88 -26.24
N LEU A 634 5.93 -10.87 -25.66
CA LEU A 634 6.31 -10.03 -24.52
C LEU A 634 7.05 -8.79 -25.05
N LEU A 635 6.61 -7.60 -24.67
CA LEU A 635 7.27 -6.33 -24.99
C LEU A 635 8.10 -5.87 -23.79
N VAL A 636 9.41 -5.72 -24.01
CA VAL A 636 10.37 -5.37 -22.94
C VAL A 636 11.19 -4.12 -23.30
N PRO A 637 11.41 -3.21 -22.33
CA PRO A 637 12.37 -2.11 -22.47
C PRO A 637 13.76 -2.56 -21.99
N LEU A 638 14.73 -2.62 -22.90
CA LEU A 638 16.07 -3.14 -22.66
C LEU A 638 17.14 -2.04 -22.79
N ASN A 639 18.13 -2.09 -21.92
CA ASN A 639 19.41 -1.42 -22.05
C ASN A 639 20.48 -2.47 -22.34
N VAL A 640 21.03 -2.46 -23.55
CA VAL A 640 22.12 -3.38 -23.92
C VAL A 640 23.45 -2.63 -23.71
N THR A 641 24.18 -3.01 -22.67
CA THR A 641 25.53 -2.47 -22.43
C THR A 641 26.52 -3.18 -23.35
N SER A 642 26.97 -2.47 -24.39
CA SER A 642 28.02 -2.92 -25.33
C SER A 642 29.40 -3.00 -24.72
#